data_AF-A0A1W6LH30-F1
#
_entry.id   AF-A0A1W6LH30-F1
#
_cell.length_a   1.000
_cell.length_b   1.000
_cell.length_c   1.000
_cell.angle_alpha   90.00
_cell.angle_beta   90.00
_cell.angle_gamma   90.00
#
_symmetry.space_group_name_H-M   'P 1'
#
loop_
_entity.id
_entity.type
_entity.pdbx_description
1 polymer ?
#
loop_
_entity_poly.entity_id
_entity_poly.type
_entity_poly.pdbx_seq_one_letter_code
_entity_poly.pdbx_strand_id
1 'polypeptide(L)'
;MATLAVAGLVTACGGDGGDGGTTTPTTSSVALSGVAAKGALQFALVSVHPVKADGTVDLTKTLSSVESDADGKYTLPSFEGVRGTPYVVRVSAISGKTKTLDEVTGQAVSLPDGFSLRSLVIAPTTGTTTITSHVTPFTELAAAAAAGAQGGITATNATTALSNVRQLLGFDSSVIAPTTLQNATTPEQQALAVMLTAVSKLANDGGLGCSATDLGARTKCVVDALAASASITSTNPGTVGGVNVAEKLVAAAEAVVADPQLTAGTTINEGTVAGVVGKLEGDGKPAPAGNVTAIAAATQLFTGIRSDFQALFSKGGATSIAKGAVNQEAFKFVEAMEAVQAPAEMVVKDAGAIITGIDMYNDFMFGTGAMTRNRGDEQNGFPTVGCSLYTTAQNTELATSKDNAKFIGCTVNYKVVFTFTNNGTVATRYRHGFSIEPKADGTFAYSTRARRTTSCNPAPCANPVNEALSESVVGVATPTIVNNRITAVQLVGDFAAAFETGGTTLIDAKTTVDLSGTRTIGADNMSSTTFKGTAKSYKADGTLLGTLDVKSGSTSEIPMSWDANGNLVARNAPTAVEPAGGDIATASIDLVWTTGNSEFAGTLALTDNAWDKSLTSHIPTKGTLTGSLRNISNGTTNEFLAGSLTAAITGYGNYTATAEDSATNNFNTSLTFTGSVTAPTRPKLELTLNTAMASHEDGPATVTLSYRSIVNGTPKQQVGAVATRQANGKYSTKLTEAASNLSMTWGPDAKEADLYVNNTEVVGKFKDLTLTFTDGTFISLDIGL
;
A
#
# COMPACT_ATOMS: atom_id res chain seq x y z
N MET A 1 -5.14 -9.77 -16.30
CA MET A 1 -4.79 -9.29 -14.94
C MET A 1 -4.61 -7.78 -14.96
N ALA A 2 -5.72 -7.02 -15.01
CA ALA A 2 -5.71 -5.57 -14.90
C ALA A 2 -6.90 -5.15 -14.04
N THR A 3 -6.67 -4.16 -13.17
CA THR A 3 -7.62 -3.51 -12.23
C THR A 3 -8.08 -4.34 -11.03
N LEU A 4 -7.42 -4.17 -9.88
CA LEU A 4 -7.96 -4.53 -8.55
C LEU A 4 -7.83 -3.30 -7.64
N ALA A 5 -8.97 -2.67 -7.33
CA ALA A 5 -9.07 -1.54 -6.43
C ALA A 5 -9.74 -1.99 -5.12
N VAL A 6 -9.01 -1.78 -4.02
CA VAL A 6 -9.41 -1.27 -2.69
C VAL A 6 -10.83 -1.62 -2.23
N ALA A 7 -10.93 -2.52 -1.23
CA ALA A 7 -11.97 -2.43 -0.21
C ALA A 7 -11.71 -3.33 1.02
N GLY A 8 -12.36 -3.12 2.19
CA GLY A 8 -12.05 -3.21 3.66
C GLY A 8 -12.79 -4.14 4.63
N LEU A 9 -12.44 -4.14 5.93
CA LEU A 9 -13.36 -4.51 7.02
C LEU A 9 -12.89 -4.01 8.38
N VAL A 10 -13.86 -3.52 9.16
CA VAL A 10 -13.90 -3.65 10.63
C VAL A 10 -15.35 -4.00 10.98
N THR A 11 -15.51 -5.01 11.84
CA THR A 11 -16.62 -5.07 12.82
C THR A 11 -16.10 -5.70 14.12
N ALA A 12 -16.16 -4.94 15.21
CA ALA A 12 -16.61 -5.39 16.52
C ALA A 12 -16.68 -4.18 17.46
N CYS A 13 -17.90 -3.74 17.79
CA CYS A 13 -18.18 -2.99 19.01
C CYS A 13 -19.47 -3.58 19.59
N GLY A 14 -19.42 -3.96 20.86
CA GLY A 14 -20.57 -4.38 21.64
C GLY A 14 -20.52 -3.75 23.03
N GLY A 15 -21.57 -2.99 23.35
CA GLY A 15 -22.34 -3.16 24.60
C GLY A 15 -22.05 -2.27 25.82
N ASP A 16 -23.11 -1.55 26.23
CA ASP A 16 -23.47 -1.01 27.57
C ASP A 16 -22.60 0.10 28.19
N GLY A 17 -23.10 1.01 29.02
CA GLY A 17 -24.36 1.22 29.73
C GLY A 17 -24.10 2.35 30.76
N GLY A 18 -25.06 3.23 31.02
CA GLY A 18 -24.82 4.55 31.62
C GLY A 18 -24.44 4.61 33.11
N ASP A 19 -24.02 5.80 33.56
CA ASP A 19 -24.43 6.37 34.85
C ASP A 19 -24.19 7.89 34.89
N GLY A 20 -25.12 8.61 35.51
CA GLY A 20 -25.12 10.06 35.68
C GLY A 20 -24.31 10.47 36.90
N GLY A 21 -22.98 10.52 36.76
CA GLY A 21 -22.08 11.09 37.76
C GLY A 21 -21.71 12.53 37.42
N THR A 22 -21.93 13.47 38.34
CA THR A 22 -21.39 14.83 38.29
C THR A 22 -19.86 14.75 38.34
N THR A 23 -19.22 14.76 37.17
CA THR A 23 -17.77 14.69 37.05
C THR A 23 -17.15 16.04 37.39
N THR A 24 -16.22 16.03 38.34
CA THR A 24 -15.33 17.15 38.60
C THR A 24 -14.59 17.49 37.29
N PRO A 25 -14.56 18.76 36.84
CA PRO A 25 -13.90 19.12 35.58
C PRO A 25 -12.44 18.68 35.62
N THR A 26 -12.06 17.80 34.70
CA THR A 26 -10.68 17.31 34.56
C THR A 26 -9.85 18.38 33.87
N THR A 27 -8.69 18.71 34.43
CA THR A 27 -7.72 19.61 33.80
C THR A 27 -6.74 18.85 32.92
N SER A 28 -6.07 19.55 32.01
CA SER A 28 -4.93 19.08 31.23
C SER A 28 -3.89 20.18 31.10
N SER A 29 -2.62 19.79 31.09
CA SER A 29 -1.52 20.69 30.73
C SER A 29 -1.58 21.00 29.24
N VAL A 30 -1.71 22.29 28.92
CA VAL A 30 -1.77 22.84 27.55
C VAL A 30 -0.50 23.63 27.27
N ALA A 31 0.22 23.28 26.20
CA ALA A 31 1.30 24.10 25.66
C ALA A 31 0.77 24.88 24.45
N LEU A 32 1.11 26.16 24.31
CA LEU A 32 0.57 27.01 23.24
C LEU A 32 1.67 27.83 22.57
N SER A 33 1.71 27.79 21.23
CA SER A 33 2.63 28.59 20.42
C SER A 33 1.92 29.20 19.21
N GLY A 34 2.49 30.24 18.61
CA GLY A 34 1.92 30.83 17.41
C GLY A 34 2.68 32.04 16.91
N VAL A 35 1.99 32.81 16.07
CA VAL A 35 2.48 34.09 15.53
C VAL A 35 1.38 35.13 15.71
N ALA A 36 1.73 36.27 16.27
CA ALA A 36 0.87 37.44 16.38
C ALA A 36 1.13 38.35 15.17
N ALA A 37 0.13 38.52 14.30
CA ALA A 37 0.31 39.24 13.05
C ALA A 37 -0.93 40.02 12.58
N LYS A 38 -0.75 41.34 12.40
CA LYS A 38 -1.42 42.11 11.35
C LYS A 38 -0.44 42.22 10.18
N GLY A 39 0.72 42.82 10.46
CA GLY A 39 2.02 42.26 10.10
C GLY A 39 2.71 41.78 11.37
N ALA A 40 3.93 41.23 11.27
CA ALA A 40 4.66 40.72 12.44
C ALA A 40 4.57 41.72 13.61
N LEU A 41 3.86 41.34 14.68
CA LEU A 41 3.69 42.16 15.86
C LEU A 41 4.90 41.98 16.76
N GLN A 42 5.88 42.86 16.58
CA GLN A 42 7.15 42.81 17.28
C GLN A 42 6.96 43.22 18.74
N PHE A 43 7.43 42.40 19.66
CA PHE A 43 7.47 42.74 21.08
C PHE A 43 6.10 43.10 21.67
N ALA A 44 5.06 42.37 21.28
CA ALA A 44 3.71 42.49 21.84
C ALA A 44 3.54 41.55 23.03
N LEU A 45 2.73 41.95 24.02
CA LEU A 45 2.41 41.07 25.14
C LEU A 45 1.33 40.07 24.72
N VAL A 46 1.70 38.79 24.70
CA VAL A 46 0.78 37.66 24.45
C VAL A 46 0.41 37.03 25.78
N SER A 47 -0.88 36.86 26.04
CA SER A 47 -1.41 36.38 27.31
C SER A 47 -2.61 35.46 27.10
N VAL A 48 -2.80 34.47 27.96
CA VAL A 48 -3.96 33.57 27.91
C VAL A 48 -4.87 33.83 29.10
N HIS A 49 -6.15 34.03 28.82
CA HIS A 49 -7.18 34.31 29.79
C HIS A 49 -8.28 33.24 29.75
N PRO A 50 -8.79 32.80 30.92
CA PRO A 50 -9.97 31.94 30.96
C PRO A 50 -11.24 32.76 30.65
N VAL A 51 -12.29 32.06 30.28
CA VAL A 51 -13.64 32.64 30.12
C VAL A 51 -14.46 32.33 31.38
N LYS A 52 -15.15 33.35 31.90
CA LYS A 52 -16.04 33.22 33.06
C LYS A 52 -17.31 32.46 32.68
N ALA A 53 -18.06 32.01 33.69
CA ALA A 53 -19.33 31.31 33.49
C ALA A 53 -20.40 32.16 32.77
N ASP A 54 -20.28 33.49 32.81
CA ASP A 54 -21.16 34.43 32.08
C ASP A 54 -20.73 34.66 30.62
N GLY A 55 -19.70 33.94 30.15
CA GLY A 55 -19.16 34.05 28.79
C GLY A 55 -18.22 35.25 28.58
N THR A 56 -17.93 36.05 29.60
CA THR A 56 -16.98 37.16 29.48
C THR A 56 -15.54 36.70 29.72
N VAL A 57 -14.58 37.35 29.06
CA VAL A 57 -13.15 37.06 29.27
C VAL A 57 -12.72 37.53 30.66
N ASP A 58 -12.07 36.67 31.43
CA ASP A 58 -11.48 37.06 32.72
C ASP A 58 -10.12 37.71 32.53
N LEU A 59 -10.12 39.02 32.23
CA LEU A 59 -8.90 39.81 32.10
C LEU A 59 -8.14 40.01 33.42
N THR A 60 -8.75 39.66 34.58
CA THR A 60 -8.07 39.73 35.88
C THR A 60 -7.20 38.51 36.16
N LYS A 61 -7.43 37.41 35.42
CA LYS A 61 -6.68 36.16 35.56
C LYS A 61 -5.90 35.86 34.28
N THR A 62 -4.58 35.82 34.41
CA THR A 62 -3.66 35.40 33.33
C THR A 62 -3.15 34.01 33.65
N LEU A 63 -3.39 33.04 32.77
CA LEU A 63 -2.92 31.65 32.93
C LEU A 63 -1.45 31.51 32.53
N SER A 64 -1.04 32.22 31.49
CA SER A 64 0.33 32.26 30.97
C SER A 64 0.52 33.52 30.14
N SER A 65 1.75 34.04 30.07
CA SER A 65 2.08 35.21 29.24
C SER A 65 3.53 35.21 28.78
N VAL A 66 3.79 35.77 27.60
CA VAL A 66 5.12 35.94 27.01
C VAL A 66 5.12 37.17 26.09
N GLU A 67 6.28 37.72 25.82
CA GLU A 67 6.44 38.74 24.76
C GLU A 67 6.74 38.04 23.43
N SER A 68 6.13 38.50 22.33
CA SER A 68 6.48 38.02 20.99
C SER A 68 7.86 38.50 20.54
N ASP A 69 8.53 37.72 19.70
CA ASP A 69 9.84 38.10 19.15
C ASP A 69 9.71 39.12 17.99
N ALA A 70 10.84 39.41 17.32
CA ALA A 70 10.89 40.36 16.20
C ALA A 70 10.14 39.88 14.93
N ASP A 71 9.84 38.58 14.84
CA ASP A 71 9.01 38.00 13.79
C ASP A 71 7.54 37.85 14.23
N GLY A 72 7.21 38.29 15.45
CA GLY A 72 5.89 38.12 16.06
C GLY A 72 5.61 36.70 16.56
N LYS A 73 6.59 35.80 16.56
CA LYS A 73 6.42 34.43 17.09
C LYS A 73 6.39 34.45 18.60
N TYR A 74 5.66 33.50 19.17
CA TYR A 74 5.58 33.34 20.61
C TYR A 74 5.41 31.87 20.99
N THR A 75 5.91 31.51 22.17
CA THR A 75 5.69 30.20 22.80
C THR A 75 5.43 30.45 24.28
N LEU A 76 4.22 30.11 24.73
CA LEU A 76 3.83 30.30 26.11
C LEU A 76 4.31 29.11 26.95
N PRO A 77 4.75 29.36 28.20
CA PRO A 77 4.86 28.31 29.20
C PRO A 77 3.55 27.54 29.31
N SER A 78 3.64 26.22 29.48
CA SER A 78 2.47 25.35 29.65
C SER A 78 1.63 25.78 30.83
N PHE A 79 0.30 25.70 30.69
CA PHE A 79 -0.65 26.03 31.75
C PHE A 79 -1.73 24.96 31.90
N GLU A 80 -2.36 24.89 33.07
CA GLU A 80 -3.47 23.98 33.32
C GLU A 80 -4.78 24.56 32.77
N GLY A 81 -5.39 23.85 31.82
CA GLY A 81 -6.71 24.17 31.26
C GLY A 81 -7.75 23.14 31.70
N VAL A 82 -8.93 23.60 32.12
CA VAL A 82 -10.17 22.81 32.13
C VAL A 82 -10.51 22.37 30.70
N ARG A 83 -10.83 21.09 30.54
CA ARG A 83 -11.15 20.49 29.23
C ARG A 83 -12.48 20.99 28.68
N GLY A 84 -12.56 21.15 27.36
CA GLY A 84 -13.78 21.53 26.66
C GLY A 84 -14.25 22.98 26.89
N THR A 85 -13.53 23.77 27.68
CA THR A 85 -13.83 25.20 27.89
C THR A 85 -12.99 26.08 26.95
N PRO A 86 -13.57 27.17 26.43
CA PRO A 86 -12.83 28.13 25.63
C PRO A 86 -11.89 29.00 26.48
N TYR A 87 -10.76 29.37 25.88
CA TYR A 87 -9.77 30.32 26.35
C TYR A 87 -9.56 31.41 25.32
N VAL A 88 -9.15 32.58 25.77
CA VAL A 88 -8.79 33.69 24.88
C VAL A 88 -7.30 33.93 24.95
N VAL A 89 -6.63 33.77 23.81
CA VAL A 89 -5.27 34.25 23.61
C VAL A 89 -5.38 35.72 23.20
N ARG A 90 -4.86 36.62 24.03
CA ARG A 90 -4.90 38.06 23.81
C ARG A 90 -3.49 38.58 23.56
N VAL A 91 -3.33 39.28 22.44
CA VAL A 91 -2.16 40.07 22.11
C VAL A 91 -2.48 41.53 22.39
N SER A 92 -1.62 42.22 23.13
CA SER A 92 -1.78 43.64 23.46
C SER A 92 -0.49 44.42 23.16
N ALA A 93 -0.65 45.64 22.63
CA ALA A 93 0.47 46.52 22.37
C ALA A 93 1.06 47.06 23.68
N ILE A 94 2.38 47.02 23.77
CA ILE A 94 3.18 47.67 24.82
C ILE A 94 3.58 49.05 24.30
N SER A 95 3.14 50.10 25.02
CA SER A 95 3.37 51.49 24.66
C SER A 95 4.84 51.78 24.31
N GLY A 96 5.07 52.41 23.16
CA GLY A 96 6.42 52.79 22.70
C GLY A 96 7.33 51.63 22.30
N LYS A 97 6.91 50.36 22.47
CA LYS A 97 7.71 49.18 22.18
C LYS A 97 7.16 48.35 21.02
N THR A 98 5.85 48.09 21.02
CA THR A 98 5.23 47.23 20.01
C THR A 98 5.14 47.92 18.66
N LYS A 99 5.65 47.26 17.62
CA LYS A 99 5.55 47.70 16.23
C LYS A 99 4.90 46.60 15.39
N THR A 100 4.14 47.01 14.38
CA THR A 100 3.67 46.11 13.31
C THR A 100 4.41 46.45 12.03
N LEU A 101 4.75 45.44 11.23
CA LEU A 101 5.04 45.69 9.82
C LEU A 101 3.75 46.16 9.14
N ASP A 102 3.83 47.20 8.32
CA ASP A 102 2.77 47.58 7.39
C ASP A 102 3.11 47.00 6.02
N GLU A 103 2.32 46.06 5.54
CA GLU A 103 2.57 45.30 4.31
C GLU A 103 2.53 46.16 3.06
N VAL A 104 1.84 47.30 3.12
CA VAL A 104 1.71 48.22 1.97
C VAL A 104 2.98 49.05 1.78
N THR A 105 3.52 49.60 2.87
CA THR A 105 4.72 50.46 2.82
C THR A 105 6.02 49.72 3.09
N GLY A 106 5.95 48.50 3.64
CA GLY A 106 7.11 47.73 4.12
C GLY A 106 7.76 48.33 5.37
N GLN A 107 7.15 49.33 6.01
CA GLN A 107 7.72 50.03 7.16
C GLN A 107 7.14 49.52 8.49
N ALA A 108 7.95 49.59 9.55
CA ALA A 108 7.49 49.30 10.89
C ALA A 108 6.72 50.50 11.47
N VAL A 109 5.48 50.27 11.89
CA VAL A 109 4.56 51.27 12.44
C VAL A 109 4.34 51.00 13.92
N SER A 110 4.51 52.01 14.76
CA SER A 110 4.18 51.91 16.19
C SER A 110 2.67 51.78 16.38
N LEU A 111 2.25 50.83 17.23
CA LEU A 111 0.84 50.67 17.57
C LEU A 111 0.48 51.50 18.80
N PRO A 112 -0.72 52.12 18.81
CA PRO A 112 -1.17 52.94 19.93
C PRO A 112 -1.55 52.08 21.15
N ASP A 113 -1.61 52.73 22.31
CA ASP A 113 -2.14 52.14 23.53
C ASP A 113 -3.56 51.61 23.31
N GLY A 114 -3.86 50.47 23.93
CA GLY A 114 -5.17 49.83 23.82
C GLY A 114 -5.40 49.07 22.52
N PHE A 115 -4.43 48.98 21.60
CA PHE A 115 -4.48 48.01 20.51
C PHE A 115 -4.42 46.59 21.07
N SER A 116 -5.38 45.75 20.70
CA SER A 116 -5.35 44.33 21.02
C SER A 116 -6.00 43.47 19.95
N LEU A 117 -5.51 42.25 19.82
CA LEU A 117 -6.10 41.19 19.02
C LEU A 117 -6.34 39.96 19.90
N ARG A 118 -7.36 39.18 19.56
CA ARG A 118 -7.71 37.95 20.26
C ARG A 118 -7.74 36.76 19.31
N SER A 119 -7.57 35.58 19.88
CA SER A 119 -7.84 34.30 19.23
C SER A 119 -8.52 33.38 20.23
N LEU A 120 -9.43 32.55 19.74
CA LEU A 120 -10.16 31.58 20.56
C LEU A 120 -9.46 30.23 20.51
N VAL A 121 -9.29 29.60 21.67
CA VAL A 121 -8.71 28.25 21.78
C VAL A 121 -9.62 27.40 22.66
N ILE A 122 -9.97 26.20 22.20
CA ILE A 122 -10.76 25.24 22.97
C ILE A 122 -9.82 24.12 23.41
N ALA A 123 -9.72 23.88 24.72
CA ALA A 123 -8.86 22.80 25.22
C ALA A 123 -9.38 21.42 24.78
N PRO A 124 -8.54 20.55 24.20
CA PRO A 124 -8.93 19.22 23.75
C PRO A 124 -9.51 18.35 24.88
N THR A 125 -10.35 17.39 24.52
CA THR A 125 -11.02 16.49 25.48
C THR A 125 -10.12 15.35 25.98
N THR A 126 -8.98 15.08 25.35
CA THR A 126 -8.03 14.02 25.74
C THR A 126 -6.55 14.43 25.59
N GLY A 127 -5.69 13.94 26.50
CA GLY A 127 -4.22 14.01 26.40
C GLY A 127 -3.54 15.32 26.83
N THR A 128 -2.21 15.31 26.79
CA THR A 128 -1.33 16.48 26.85
C THR A 128 -1.12 16.99 25.42
N THR A 129 -1.37 18.27 25.15
CA THR A 129 -1.39 18.77 23.76
C THR A 129 -0.62 20.08 23.60
N THR A 130 0.17 20.15 22.53
CA THR A 130 0.69 21.40 21.99
C THR A 130 -0.32 21.95 21.00
N ILE A 131 -0.83 23.15 21.26
CA ILE A 131 -1.79 23.85 20.41
C ILE A 131 -1.04 24.97 19.69
N THR A 132 -1.19 25.03 18.37
CA THR A 132 -0.77 26.21 17.60
C THR A 132 -1.97 27.13 17.40
N SER A 133 -1.84 28.40 17.78
CA SER A 133 -2.87 29.41 17.55
C SER A 133 -2.24 30.72 17.09
N HIS A 134 -2.49 31.11 15.85
CA HIS A 134 -2.09 32.42 15.34
C HIS A 134 -3.10 33.47 15.80
N VAL A 135 -2.62 34.70 16.02
CA VAL A 135 -3.46 35.82 16.44
C VAL A 135 -3.41 36.89 15.36
N THR A 136 -4.51 37.07 14.64
CA THR A 136 -4.63 37.97 13.49
C THR A 136 -5.90 38.83 13.58
N PRO A 137 -6.08 39.87 12.74
CA PRO A 137 -7.35 40.57 12.62
C PRO A 137 -8.55 39.65 12.37
N PHE A 138 -8.35 38.50 11.73
CA PHE A 138 -9.43 37.55 11.44
C PHE A 138 -9.72 36.60 12.60
N THR A 139 -8.73 36.21 13.40
CA THR A 139 -9.02 35.51 14.65
C THR A 139 -9.68 36.45 15.67
N GLU A 140 -9.35 37.75 15.61
CA GLU A 140 -10.04 38.79 16.39
C GLU A 140 -11.50 38.92 15.95
N LEU A 141 -11.77 38.86 14.64
CA LEU A 141 -13.13 38.81 14.10
C LEU A 141 -13.95 37.66 14.72
N ALA A 142 -13.37 36.46 14.81
CA ALA A 142 -14.03 35.31 15.45
C ALA A 142 -14.23 35.52 16.96
N ALA A 143 -13.21 36.01 17.67
CA ALA A 143 -13.31 36.29 19.09
C ALA A 143 -14.36 37.36 19.41
N ALA A 144 -14.47 38.40 18.57
CA ALA A 144 -15.45 39.45 18.69
C ALA A 144 -16.87 38.94 18.41
N ALA A 145 -17.08 38.13 17.36
CA ALA A 145 -18.36 37.50 17.09
C ALA A 145 -18.83 36.64 18.27
N ALA A 146 -17.96 35.78 18.81
CA ALA A 146 -18.29 34.94 19.97
C ALA A 146 -18.60 35.78 21.21
N ALA A 147 -17.84 36.85 21.47
CA ALA A 147 -18.06 37.73 22.61
C ALA A 147 -19.36 38.54 22.49
N GLY A 148 -19.77 38.93 21.28
CA GLY A 148 -21.02 39.66 21.01
C GLY A 148 -22.27 38.77 20.98
N ALA A 149 -22.10 37.44 20.99
CA ALA A 149 -23.21 36.50 21.01
C ALA A 149 -23.98 36.51 22.33
N GLN A 150 -25.24 36.06 22.31
CA GLN A 150 -25.99 35.82 23.54
C GLN A 150 -25.27 34.80 24.42
N GLY A 151 -25.01 35.17 25.68
CA GLY A 151 -24.25 34.35 26.63
C GLY A 151 -22.73 34.39 26.45
N GLY A 152 -22.21 35.28 25.59
CA GLY A 152 -20.77 35.50 25.41
C GLY A 152 -20.01 34.31 24.81
N ILE A 153 -18.73 34.16 25.18
CA ILE A 153 -17.83 33.13 24.66
C ILE A 153 -18.14 31.77 25.32
N THR A 154 -19.18 31.11 24.83
CA THR A 154 -19.44 29.69 25.13
C THR A 154 -18.69 28.78 24.16
N ALA A 155 -18.55 27.48 24.45
CA ALA A 155 -17.94 26.53 23.51
C ALA A 155 -18.68 26.51 22.15
N THR A 156 -20.01 26.58 22.18
CA THR A 156 -20.86 26.67 20.97
C THR A 156 -20.61 27.96 20.22
N ASN A 157 -20.69 29.12 20.87
CA ASN A 157 -20.50 30.42 20.22
C ASN A 157 -19.08 30.56 19.67
N ALA A 158 -18.06 30.07 20.39
CA ALA A 158 -16.68 30.05 19.91
C ALA A 158 -16.53 29.17 18.66
N THR A 159 -17.13 27.98 18.66
CA THR A 159 -17.09 27.07 17.50
C THR A 159 -17.81 27.66 16.29
N THR A 160 -19.00 28.23 16.47
CA THR A 160 -19.74 28.91 15.39
C THR A 160 -18.97 30.12 14.86
N ALA A 161 -18.39 30.95 15.73
CA ALA A 161 -17.64 32.12 15.30
C ALA A 161 -16.39 31.74 14.50
N LEU A 162 -15.64 30.73 14.96
CA LEU A 162 -14.49 30.19 14.21
C LEU A 162 -14.95 29.61 12.86
N SER A 163 -16.08 28.90 12.82
CA SER A 163 -16.67 28.37 11.57
C SER A 163 -17.07 29.50 10.61
N ASN A 164 -17.70 30.58 11.10
CA ASN A 164 -18.08 31.72 10.27
C ASN A 164 -16.87 32.38 9.63
N VAL A 165 -15.80 32.63 10.41
CA VAL A 165 -14.57 33.23 9.87
C VAL A 165 -13.88 32.28 8.90
N ARG A 166 -13.88 30.97 9.17
CA ARG A 166 -13.34 29.98 8.24
C ARG A 166 -14.10 29.92 6.92
N GLN A 167 -15.43 29.94 6.97
CA GLN A 167 -16.26 29.97 5.77
C GLN A 167 -16.07 31.27 4.99
N LEU A 168 -15.97 32.40 5.70
CA LEU A 168 -15.70 33.73 5.14
C LEU A 168 -14.37 33.77 4.38
N LEU A 169 -13.31 33.17 4.95
CA LEU A 169 -11.97 33.17 4.34
C LEU A 169 -11.75 32.01 3.37
N GLY A 170 -12.48 30.91 3.51
CA GLY A 170 -12.22 29.63 2.85
C GLY A 170 -11.07 28.82 3.44
N PHE A 171 -10.47 29.26 4.55
CA PHE A 171 -9.38 28.59 5.28
C PHE A 171 -9.37 29.01 6.77
N ASP A 172 -8.62 28.31 7.61
CA ASP A 172 -8.51 28.61 9.04
C ASP A 172 -7.30 29.49 9.38
N SER A 173 -7.56 30.78 9.60
CA SER A 173 -6.53 31.76 9.97
C SER A 173 -5.86 31.54 11.33
N SER A 174 -6.40 30.65 12.17
CA SER A 174 -5.78 30.31 13.46
C SER A 174 -4.68 29.25 13.35
N VAL A 175 -4.62 28.48 12.26
CA VAL A 175 -3.61 27.41 12.04
C VAL A 175 -2.66 27.70 10.88
N ILE A 176 -3.05 28.57 9.93
CA ILE A 176 -2.15 29.01 8.87
C ILE A 176 -1.21 30.06 9.42
N ALA A 177 0.10 29.77 9.41
CA ALA A 177 1.12 30.69 9.87
C ALA A 177 1.13 31.99 9.02
N PRO A 178 0.86 33.16 9.62
CA PRO A 178 0.97 34.45 8.96
C PRO A 178 2.39 34.68 8.43
N THR A 179 2.46 35.22 7.22
CA THR A 179 3.72 35.59 6.56
C THR A 179 3.48 36.74 5.60
N THR A 180 4.54 37.35 5.07
CA THR A 180 4.43 38.37 4.03
C THR A 180 4.10 37.72 2.69
N LEU A 181 3.53 38.50 1.75
CA LEU A 181 3.22 38.05 0.39
C LEU A 181 4.42 37.37 -0.28
N GLN A 182 5.62 37.91 -0.11
CA GLN A 182 6.86 37.42 -0.72
C GLN A 182 7.34 36.07 -0.17
N ASN A 183 6.92 35.72 1.05
CA ASN A 183 7.35 34.51 1.75
C ASN A 183 6.24 33.44 1.78
N ALA A 184 5.08 33.70 1.19
CA ALA A 184 3.96 32.78 1.16
C ALA A 184 4.18 31.66 0.13
N THR A 185 4.30 30.42 0.61
CA THR A 185 4.63 29.25 -0.23
C THR A 185 3.45 28.37 -0.58
N THR A 186 2.39 28.39 0.24
CA THR A 186 1.15 27.62 -0.03
C THR A 186 0.02 28.55 -0.46
N PRO A 187 -0.99 28.05 -1.19
CA PRO A 187 -2.14 28.85 -1.58
C PRO A 187 -2.87 29.52 -0.40
N GLU A 188 -3.01 28.82 0.72
CA GLU A 188 -3.66 29.34 1.94
C GLU A 188 -2.79 30.40 2.64
N GLN A 189 -1.46 30.23 2.63
CA GLN A 189 -0.54 31.27 3.11
C GLN A 189 -0.61 32.52 2.24
N GLN A 190 -0.71 32.36 0.91
CA GLN A 190 -0.85 33.48 -0.03
C GLN A 190 -2.16 34.22 0.22
N ALA A 191 -3.26 33.48 0.38
CA ALA A 191 -4.56 34.06 0.72
C ALA A 191 -4.52 34.85 2.03
N LEU A 192 -3.97 34.28 3.11
CA LEU A 192 -3.84 34.99 4.38
C LEU A 192 -2.97 36.25 4.25
N ALA A 193 -1.84 36.16 3.53
CA ALA A 193 -0.96 37.31 3.31
C ALA A 193 -1.64 38.44 2.53
N VAL A 194 -2.42 38.12 1.48
CA VAL A 194 -3.26 39.11 0.76
C VAL A 194 -4.25 39.76 1.72
N MET A 195 -4.94 38.95 2.53
CA MET A 195 -5.97 39.44 3.46
C MET A 195 -5.41 40.34 4.56
N LEU A 196 -4.24 40.01 5.11
CA LEU A 196 -3.52 40.87 6.07
C LEU A 196 -3.07 42.18 5.42
N THR A 197 -2.55 42.11 4.18
CA THR A 197 -2.18 43.29 3.39
C THR A 197 -3.40 44.16 3.08
N ALA A 198 -4.57 43.57 2.84
CA ALA A 198 -5.82 44.29 2.61
C ALA A 198 -6.26 45.09 3.85
N VAL A 199 -6.08 44.56 5.06
CA VAL A 199 -6.31 45.30 6.32
C VAL A 199 -5.36 46.51 6.41
N SER A 200 -4.11 46.36 5.97
CA SER A 200 -3.14 47.46 5.89
C SER A 200 -3.49 48.49 4.81
N LYS A 201 -4.00 48.04 3.66
CA LYS A 201 -4.49 48.93 2.60
C LYS A 201 -5.67 49.76 3.08
N LEU A 202 -6.65 49.16 3.75
CA LEU A 202 -7.76 49.88 4.38
C LEU A 202 -7.27 50.96 5.36
N ALA A 203 -6.26 50.67 6.17
CA ALA A 203 -5.71 51.65 7.10
C ALA A 203 -4.99 52.80 6.37
N ASN A 204 -4.23 52.50 5.32
CA ASN A 204 -3.52 53.51 4.52
C ASN A 204 -4.50 54.43 3.77
N ASP A 205 -5.59 53.87 3.25
CA ASP A 205 -6.61 54.60 2.47
C ASP A 205 -7.64 55.34 3.35
N GLY A 206 -7.60 55.14 4.67
CA GLY A 206 -8.63 55.64 5.58
C GLY A 206 -10.00 54.99 5.36
N GLY A 207 -10.01 53.73 4.91
CA GLY A 207 -11.20 52.90 4.75
C GLY A 207 -11.98 52.72 6.06
N LEU A 208 -13.24 52.31 5.95
CA LEU A 208 -14.17 52.11 7.09
C LEU A 208 -14.38 53.36 7.97
N GLY A 209 -14.05 54.56 7.48
CA GLY A 209 -14.17 55.81 8.23
C GLY A 209 -12.96 56.12 9.13
N CYS A 210 -11.86 55.39 8.98
CA CYS A 210 -10.68 55.52 9.83
C CYS A 210 -9.72 56.63 9.37
N SER A 211 -10.02 57.88 9.73
CA SER A 211 -9.33 59.09 9.25
C SER A 211 -8.27 59.68 10.19
N ALA A 212 -7.81 58.94 11.20
CA ALA A 212 -6.76 59.40 12.11
C ALA A 212 -5.46 59.75 11.36
N THR A 213 -4.67 60.71 11.87
CA THR A 213 -3.45 61.17 11.21
C THR A 213 -2.30 60.15 11.30
N ASP A 214 -2.25 59.35 12.37
CA ASP A 214 -1.23 58.33 12.53
C ASP A 214 -1.70 56.96 11.99
N LEU A 215 -0.81 56.24 11.31
CA LEU A 215 -1.12 54.96 10.67
C LEU A 215 -1.43 53.86 11.70
N GLY A 216 -0.88 53.95 12.91
CA GLY A 216 -1.15 53.01 14.01
C GLY A 216 -2.59 53.09 14.51
N ALA A 217 -3.13 54.29 14.71
CA ALA A 217 -4.51 54.51 15.11
C ALA A 217 -5.50 54.21 13.98
N ARG A 218 -5.15 54.50 12.72
CA ARG A 218 -5.95 54.04 11.58
C ARG A 218 -6.01 52.52 11.51
N THR A 219 -4.87 51.85 11.71
CA THR A 219 -4.79 50.40 11.83
C THR A 219 -5.69 49.87 12.95
N LYS A 220 -5.61 50.46 14.15
CA LYS A 220 -6.46 50.08 15.27
C LYS A 220 -7.93 50.24 14.92
N CYS A 221 -8.30 51.37 14.34
CA CYS A 221 -9.67 51.65 13.92
C CYS A 221 -10.21 50.62 12.92
N VAL A 222 -9.41 50.22 11.91
CA VAL A 222 -9.83 49.19 10.94
C VAL A 222 -10.05 47.84 11.62
N VAL A 223 -9.14 47.44 12.51
CA VAL A 223 -9.29 46.19 13.28
C VAL A 223 -10.53 46.24 14.19
N ASP A 224 -10.75 47.35 14.89
CA ASP A 224 -11.93 47.54 15.74
C ASP A 224 -13.22 47.52 14.90
N ALA A 225 -13.22 48.13 13.70
CA ALA A 225 -14.36 48.13 12.79
C ALA A 225 -14.64 46.73 12.22
N LEU A 226 -13.60 45.94 11.89
CA LEU A 226 -13.76 44.53 11.54
C LEU A 226 -14.37 43.76 12.72
N ALA A 227 -13.81 43.89 13.92
CA ALA A 227 -14.33 43.23 15.12
C ALA A 227 -15.80 43.61 15.41
N ALA A 228 -16.17 44.88 15.23
CA ALA A 228 -17.53 45.38 15.45
C ALA A 228 -18.55 44.90 14.40
N SER A 229 -18.12 44.51 13.20
CA SER A 229 -19.00 43.98 12.16
C SER A 229 -19.26 42.48 12.28
N ALA A 230 -18.55 41.79 13.19
CA ALA A 230 -18.59 40.35 13.35
C ALA A 230 -19.92 39.87 13.96
N SER A 231 -20.42 38.72 13.50
CA SER A 231 -21.61 38.08 14.07
C SER A 231 -21.50 36.55 14.02
N ILE A 232 -22.10 35.87 15.00
CA ILE A 232 -22.27 34.40 14.93
C ILE A 232 -23.47 33.99 14.07
N THR A 233 -24.39 34.92 13.77
CA THR A 233 -25.64 34.62 13.03
C THR A 233 -25.50 34.81 11.52
N SER A 234 -24.34 35.27 11.03
CA SER A 234 -24.10 35.58 9.63
C SER A 234 -22.61 35.44 9.34
N THR A 235 -22.27 34.83 8.19
CA THR A 235 -20.91 34.85 7.63
C THR A 235 -20.57 36.19 6.99
N ASN A 236 -21.56 37.00 6.60
CA ASN A 236 -21.35 38.34 6.03
C ASN A 236 -20.99 39.34 7.16
N PRO A 237 -19.78 39.96 7.12
CA PRO A 237 -19.41 41.05 8.01
C PRO A 237 -20.33 42.26 7.79
N GLY A 238 -21.09 42.65 8.82
CA GLY A 238 -22.13 43.67 8.70
C GLY A 238 -21.62 45.09 8.39
N THR A 239 -22.46 46.09 8.67
CA THR A 239 -22.10 47.49 8.46
C THR A 239 -21.58 48.15 9.74
N VAL A 240 -20.56 49.00 9.62
CA VAL A 240 -20.05 49.84 10.72
C VAL A 240 -20.07 51.29 10.28
N GLY A 241 -20.74 52.14 11.05
CA GLY A 241 -20.93 53.55 10.67
C GLY A 241 -21.65 53.73 9.33
N GLY A 242 -22.49 52.77 8.92
CA GLY A 242 -23.17 52.76 7.62
C GLY A 242 -22.32 52.27 6.45
N VAL A 243 -21.06 51.89 6.67
CA VAL A 243 -20.16 51.35 5.64
C VAL A 243 -20.20 49.83 5.66
N ASN A 244 -20.40 49.20 4.50
CA ASN A 244 -20.32 47.74 4.34
C ASN A 244 -18.87 47.28 4.47
N VAL A 245 -18.57 46.53 5.53
CA VAL A 245 -17.20 46.09 5.82
C VAL A 245 -16.72 45.06 4.82
N ALA A 246 -17.59 44.14 4.40
CA ALA A 246 -17.28 43.11 3.41
C ALA A 246 -16.89 43.71 2.06
N GLU A 247 -17.69 44.65 1.55
CA GLU A 247 -17.45 45.34 0.27
C GLU A 247 -16.10 46.08 0.28
N LYS A 248 -15.77 46.77 1.38
CA LYS A 248 -14.49 47.47 1.51
C LYS A 248 -13.31 46.51 1.61
N LEU A 249 -13.49 45.38 2.29
CA LEU A 249 -12.46 44.37 2.41
C LEU A 249 -12.19 43.68 1.07
N VAL A 250 -13.25 43.37 0.29
CA VAL A 250 -13.16 42.88 -1.10
C VAL A 250 -12.39 43.86 -1.96
N ALA A 251 -12.80 45.13 -2.01
CA ALA A 251 -12.13 46.15 -2.80
C ALA A 251 -10.65 46.34 -2.41
N ALA A 252 -10.33 46.23 -1.12
CA ALA A 252 -8.95 46.29 -0.65
C ALA A 252 -8.13 45.07 -1.06
N ALA A 253 -8.68 43.86 -0.98
CA ALA A 253 -8.02 42.63 -1.42
C ALA A 253 -7.77 42.64 -2.94
N GLU A 254 -8.76 43.05 -3.74
CA GLU A 254 -8.61 43.22 -5.19
C GLU A 254 -7.53 44.26 -5.54
N ALA A 255 -7.50 45.40 -4.81
CA ALA A 255 -6.47 46.42 -4.99
C ALA A 255 -5.07 45.90 -4.66
N VAL A 256 -4.92 45.04 -3.64
CA VAL A 256 -3.63 44.42 -3.29
C VAL A 256 -3.15 43.49 -4.39
N VAL A 257 -4.03 42.66 -4.93
CA VAL A 257 -3.69 41.71 -6.01
C VAL A 257 -3.36 42.44 -7.31
N ALA A 258 -4.04 43.56 -7.58
CA ALA A 258 -3.82 44.37 -8.77
C ALA A 258 -2.56 45.25 -8.68
N ASP A 259 -1.95 45.42 -7.51
CA ASP A 259 -0.78 46.27 -7.31
C ASP A 259 0.53 45.52 -7.64
N PRO A 260 1.25 45.89 -8.72
CA PRO A 260 2.50 45.22 -9.09
C PRO A 260 3.62 45.40 -8.07
N GLN A 261 3.59 46.45 -7.24
CA GLN A 261 4.62 46.69 -6.22
C GLN A 261 4.45 45.75 -5.04
N LEU A 262 3.20 45.46 -4.63
CA LEU A 262 2.91 44.54 -3.53
C LEU A 262 3.09 43.08 -3.95
N THR A 263 2.86 42.77 -5.23
CA THR A 263 2.94 41.41 -5.78
C THR A 263 4.30 41.07 -6.41
N ALA A 264 5.22 42.04 -6.49
CA ALA A 264 6.55 41.86 -7.07
C ALA A 264 7.29 40.67 -6.45
N GLY A 265 7.82 39.78 -7.31
CA GLY A 265 8.60 38.62 -6.89
C GLY A 265 7.80 37.41 -6.41
N THR A 266 6.46 37.46 -6.50
CA THR A 266 5.57 36.37 -6.05
C THR A 266 4.59 35.98 -7.16
N THR A 267 4.45 34.69 -7.44
CA THR A 267 3.35 34.19 -8.28
C THR A 267 2.14 33.94 -7.39
N ILE A 268 1.15 34.83 -7.45
CA ILE A 268 -0.11 34.65 -6.74
C ILE A 268 -0.97 33.63 -7.49
N ASN A 269 -1.49 32.64 -6.77
CA ASN A 269 -2.49 31.74 -7.34
C ASN A 269 -3.83 32.50 -7.49
N GLU A 270 -4.09 33.01 -8.70
CA GLU A 270 -5.29 33.79 -9.02
C GLU A 270 -6.58 33.06 -8.64
N GLY A 271 -6.66 31.74 -8.85
CA GLY A 271 -7.85 30.95 -8.52
C GLY A 271 -8.12 30.89 -7.01
N THR A 272 -7.07 30.81 -6.20
CA THR A 272 -7.21 30.78 -4.74
C THR A 272 -7.65 32.14 -4.20
N VAL A 273 -7.05 33.23 -4.70
CA VAL A 273 -7.39 34.57 -4.25
C VAL A 273 -8.77 35.00 -4.75
N ALA A 274 -9.14 34.70 -6.00
CA ALA A 274 -10.49 34.89 -6.49
C ALA A 274 -11.51 34.07 -5.68
N GLY A 275 -11.15 32.86 -5.25
CA GLY A 275 -11.97 32.03 -4.38
C GLY A 275 -12.18 32.61 -2.98
N VAL A 276 -11.19 33.29 -2.41
CA VAL A 276 -11.29 34.01 -1.12
C VAL A 276 -12.14 35.26 -1.31
N VAL A 277 -11.81 36.10 -2.29
CA VAL A 277 -12.52 37.36 -2.59
C VAL A 277 -14.00 37.10 -2.84
N GLY A 278 -14.34 36.06 -3.61
CA GLY A 278 -15.72 35.66 -3.86
C GLY A 278 -16.48 35.13 -2.63
N LYS A 279 -15.79 34.82 -1.52
CA LYS A 279 -16.39 34.38 -0.25
C LYS A 279 -16.48 35.50 0.80
N LEU A 280 -15.73 36.59 0.65
CA LEU A 280 -15.65 37.67 1.64
C LEU A 280 -16.96 38.43 1.86
N GLU A 281 -17.87 38.40 0.88
CA GLU A 281 -19.22 38.94 1.06
C GLU A 281 -20.08 38.08 1.99
N GLY A 282 -19.67 36.84 2.24
CA GLY A 282 -20.47 35.84 2.96
C GLY A 282 -21.76 35.48 2.22
N ASP A 283 -22.43 34.43 2.69
CA ASP A 283 -23.76 34.04 2.18
C ASP A 283 -24.91 34.60 3.04
N GLY A 284 -24.57 35.41 4.06
CA GLY A 284 -25.50 36.01 5.00
C GLY A 284 -26.14 35.01 5.97
N LYS A 285 -25.68 33.75 5.97
CA LYS A 285 -26.18 32.69 6.86
C LYS A 285 -25.10 32.34 7.88
N PRO A 286 -25.46 31.87 9.09
CA PRO A 286 -24.47 31.33 9.99
C PRO A 286 -23.87 30.08 9.37
N ALA A 287 -22.55 29.93 9.48
CA ALA A 287 -21.92 28.66 9.16
C ALA A 287 -22.55 27.59 10.07
N PRO A 288 -22.80 26.37 9.54
CA PRO A 288 -23.10 25.25 10.40
C PRO A 288 -22.02 25.20 11.49
N ALA A 289 -22.41 24.98 12.74
CA ALA A 289 -21.46 24.73 13.82
C ALA A 289 -20.78 23.38 13.52
N GLY A 290 -19.76 23.39 12.68
CA GLY A 290 -19.04 22.19 12.29
C GLY A 290 -18.31 21.64 13.50
N ASN A 291 -18.24 20.33 13.61
CA ASN A 291 -17.39 19.65 14.58
C ASN A 291 -15.92 19.86 14.17
N VAL A 292 -15.35 21.01 14.54
CA VAL A 292 -14.00 21.46 14.17
C VAL A 292 -12.93 20.39 14.44
N THR A 293 -13.09 19.64 15.53
CA THR A 293 -12.18 18.55 15.89
C THR A 293 -12.30 17.39 14.90
N ALA A 294 -13.52 17.00 14.53
CA ALA A 294 -13.75 15.94 13.54
C ALA A 294 -13.33 16.36 12.13
N ILE A 295 -13.52 17.62 11.74
CA ILE A 295 -13.04 18.16 10.46
C ILE A 295 -11.51 18.10 10.43
N ALA A 296 -10.82 18.59 11.46
CA ALA A 296 -9.35 18.53 11.53
C ALA A 296 -8.82 17.08 11.48
N ALA A 297 -9.48 16.16 12.20
CA ALA A 297 -9.14 14.74 12.17
C ALA A 297 -9.34 14.13 10.77
N ALA A 298 -10.44 14.46 10.11
CA ALA A 298 -10.70 14.02 8.73
C ALA A 298 -9.70 14.61 7.74
N THR A 299 -9.38 15.91 7.83
CA THR A 299 -8.33 16.54 7.02
C THR A 299 -6.99 15.83 7.21
N GLN A 300 -6.61 15.51 8.44
CA GLN A 300 -5.36 14.80 8.73
C GLN A 300 -5.38 13.36 8.18
N LEU A 301 -6.50 12.66 8.33
CA LEU A 301 -6.70 11.31 7.80
C LEU A 301 -6.47 11.28 6.29
N PHE A 302 -7.25 12.05 5.53
CA PHE A 302 -7.23 11.98 4.08
C PHE A 302 -5.95 12.59 3.48
N THR A 303 -5.36 13.60 4.13
CA THR A 303 -4.03 14.09 3.76
C THR A 303 -2.97 13.01 3.99
N GLY A 304 -3.07 12.26 5.09
CA GLY A 304 -2.22 11.12 5.39
C GLY A 304 -2.35 10.00 4.35
N ILE A 305 -3.58 9.55 4.07
CA ILE A 305 -3.87 8.57 3.01
C ILE A 305 -3.23 9.03 1.69
N ARG A 306 -3.51 10.26 1.26
CA ARG A 306 -2.98 10.78 -0.01
C ARG A 306 -1.47 10.82 -0.02
N SER A 307 -0.84 11.35 1.03
CA SER A 307 0.61 11.44 1.14
C SER A 307 1.27 10.05 1.11
N ASP A 308 0.74 9.10 1.87
CA ASP A 308 1.29 7.75 1.96
C ASP A 308 1.14 7.02 0.63
N PHE A 309 -0.04 7.07 0.00
CA PHE A 309 -0.28 6.39 -1.27
C PHE A 309 0.45 7.02 -2.46
N GLN A 310 0.43 8.34 -2.62
CA GLN A 310 1.15 9.01 -3.71
C GLN A 310 2.67 8.86 -3.59
N ALA A 311 3.19 8.79 -2.37
CA ALA A 311 4.61 8.62 -2.14
C ALA A 311 5.10 7.20 -2.41
N LEU A 312 4.28 6.19 -2.07
CA LEU A 312 4.67 4.79 -2.14
C LEU A 312 4.24 4.13 -3.45
N PHE A 313 3.09 4.53 -4.00
CA PHE A 313 2.46 3.90 -5.15
C PHE A 313 2.24 4.88 -6.32
N SER A 314 2.23 4.36 -7.54
CA SER A 314 1.94 5.10 -8.76
C SER A 314 1.16 4.27 -9.78
N LYS A 315 0.42 4.93 -10.66
CA LYS A 315 -0.18 4.33 -11.86
C LYS A 315 0.88 3.56 -12.65
N GLY A 316 0.53 2.35 -13.10
CA GLY A 316 1.40 1.51 -13.94
C GLY A 316 2.15 0.41 -13.21
N GLY A 317 2.17 0.38 -11.87
CA GLY A 317 2.79 -0.71 -11.11
C GLY A 317 4.33 -0.68 -11.16
N ALA A 318 4.96 -1.85 -11.09
CA ALA A 318 6.42 -2.02 -11.10
C ALA A 318 6.98 -1.88 -12.52
N THR A 319 7.16 -0.64 -12.98
CA THR A 319 7.68 -0.33 -14.33
C THR A 319 8.79 0.72 -14.26
N SER A 320 9.54 0.88 -15.35
CA SER A 320 10.63 1.86 -15.47
C SER A 320 10.18 3.32 -15.32
N ILE A 321 8.88 3.60 -15.50
CA ILE A 321 8.29 4.93 -15.35
C ILE A 321 7.61 5.15 -13.98
N ALA A 322 7.73 4.18 -13.07
CA ALA A 322 7.13 4.25 -11.75
C ALA A 322 7.65 5.45 -10.94
N LYS A 323 6.72 6.17 -10.29
CA LYS A 323 7.02 7.32 -9.41
C LYS A 323 6.91 6.98 -7.94
N GLY A 324 6.07 5.99 -7.59
CA GLY A 324 5.91 5.53 -6.22
C GLY A 324 7.16 4.80 -5.74
N ALA A 325 7.65 5.12 -4.54
CA ALA A 325 8.90 4.58 -4.03
C ALA A 325 8.88 3.04 -3.92
N VAL A 326 7.76 2.43 -3.50
CA VAL A 326 7.62 0.96 -3.46
C VAL A 326 7.57 0.39 -4.88
N ASN A 327 6.91 1.06 -5.82
CA ASN A 327 6.90 0.60 -7.21
C ASN A 327 8.29 0.64 -7.85
N GLN A 328 9.11 1.63 -7.51
CA GLN A 328 10.50 1.69 -7.97
C GLN A 328 11.34 0.55 -7.38
N GLU A 329 11.19 0.27 -6.08
CA GLU A 329 11.87 -0.88 -5.47
C GLU A 329 11.38 -2.20 -6.07
N ALA A 330 10.08 -2.35 -6.32
CA ALA A 330 9.52 -3.53 -6.99
C ALA A 330 10.02 -3.67 -8.44
N PHE A 331 10.19 -2.57 -9.18
CA PHE A 331 10.73 -2.60 -10.53
C PHE A 331 12.19 -3.07 -10.55
N LYS A 332 13.04 -2.51 -9.69
CA LYS A 332 14.44 -2.95 -9.50
C LYS A 332 14.50 -4.45 -9.16
N PHE A 333 13.57 -4.90 -8.32
CA PHE A 333 13.47 -6.30 -7.94
C PHE A 333 13.17 -7.19 -9.14
N VAL A 334 12.13 -6.85 -9.92
CA VAL A 334 11.73 -7.59 -11.13
C VAL A 334 12.88 -7.65 -12.14
N GLU A 335 13.49 -6.52 -12.46
CA GLU A 335 14.60 -6.45 -13.42
C GLU A 335 15.78 -7.36 -13.01
N ALA A 336 16.12 -7.36 -11.72
CA ALA A 336 17.20 -8.20 -11.21
C ALA A 336 16.85 -9.70 -11.16
N MET A 337 15.59 -10.06 -10.91
CA MET A 337 15.15 -11.46 -10.85
C MET A 337 14.90 -12.05 -12.25
N GLU A 338 14.40 -11.25 -13.20
CA GLU A 338 14.21 -11.66 -14.59
C GLU A 338 15.52 -12.02 -15.28
N ALA A 339 16.63 -11.40 -14.87
CA ALA A 339 17.95 -11.73 -15.40
C ALA A 339 18.45 -13.14 -15.01
N VAL A 340 17.80 -13.83 -14.07
CA VAL A 340 18.28 -15.09 -13.47
C VAL A 340 17.20 -16.19 -13.48
N GLN A 341 16.22 -16.14 -14.39
CA GLN A 341 14.98 -16.94 -14.33
C GLN A 341 15.12 -18.48 -14.21
N ALA A 342 16.23 -19.10 -14.64
CA ALA A 342 16.23 -20.53 -14.94
C ALA A 342 16.61 -21.56 -13.85
N PRO A 343 17.13 -21.25 -12.64
CA PRO A 343 17.60 -22.30 -11.73
C PRO A 343 16.45 -23.16 -11.18
N ALA A 344 15.25 -22.62 -10.97
CA ALA A 344 14.15 -23.38 -10.38
C ALA A 344 13.56 -24.43 -11.34
N GLU A 345 13.17 -24.03 -12.56
CA GLU A 345 12.63 -24.97 -13.56
C GLU A 345 13.66 -26.05 -13.91
N MET A 346 14.91 -25.64 -14.10
CA MET A 346 16.00 -26.56 -14.42
C MET A 346 16.26 -27.53 -13.27
N VAL A 347 16.34 -27.07 -12.01
CA VAL A 347 16.50 -27.96 -10.85
C VAL A 347 15.39 -29.02 -10.82
N VAL A 348 14.12 -28.62 -11.02
CA VAL A 348 12.99 -29.56 -11.00
C VAL A 348 13.08 -30.58 -12.14
N LYS A 349 13.31 -30.11 -13.38
CA LYS A 349 13.28 -30.98 -14.55
C LYS A 349 14.54 -31.86 -14.66
N ASP A 350 15.72 -31.30 -14.47
CA ASP A 350 16.99 -32.00 -14.65
C ASP A 350 17.28 -32.98 -13.52
N ALA A 351 17.09 -32.57 -12.25
CA ALA A 351 17.18 -33.51 -11.13
C ALA A 351 16.10 -34.59 -11.27
N GLY A 352 14.89 -34.20 -11.70
CA GLY A 352 13.80 -35.11 -12.00
C GLY A 352 14.18 -36.15 -13.06
N ALA A 353 14.89 -35.75 -14.12
CA ALA A 353 15.34 -36.65 -15.17
C ALA A 353 16.41 -37.63 -14.70
N ILE A 354 17.40 -37.17 -13.94
CA ILE A 354 18.43 -38.03 -13.38
C ILE A 354 17.81 -39.08 -12.45
N ILE A 355 16.95 -38.65 -11.52
CA ILE A 355 16.28 -39.56 -10.58
C ILE A 355 15.36 -40.54 -11.32
N THR A 356 14.59 -40.08 -12.31
CA THR A 356 13.73 -40.94 -13.14
C THR A 356 14.55 -41.99 -13.89
N GLY A 357 15.70 -41.61 -14.44
CA GLY A 357 16.61 -42.50 -15.13
C GLY A 357 17.21 -43.57 -14.22
N ILE A 358 17.66 -43.17 -13.02
CA ILE A 358 18.23 -44.09 -12.01
C ILE A 358 17.16 -45.08 -11.53
N ASP A 359 15.95 -44.60 -11.22
CA ASP A 359 14.84 -45.46 -10.79
C ASP A 359 14.44 -46.45 -11.89
N MET A 360 14.37 -45.99 -13.15
CA MET A 360 14.13 -46.85 -14.32
C MET A 360 15.23 -47.91 -14.48
N TYR A 361 16.50 -47.52 -14.35
CA TYR A 361 17.62 -48.45 -14.42
C TYR A 361 17.52 -49.53 -13.36
N ASN A 362 17.27 -49.15 -12.10
CA ASN A 362 17.10 -50.11 -11.01
C ASN A 362 15.94 -51.06 -11.31
N ASP A 363 14.74 -50.56 -11.60
CA ASP A 363 13.59 -51.41 -11.93
C ASP A 363 13.88 -52.39 -13.09
N PHE A 364 14.58 -51.94 -14.13
CA PHE A 364 15.00 -52.82 -15.23
C PHE A 364 15.98 -53.89 -14.75
N MET A 365 17.00 -53.53 -13.98
CA MET A 365 17.98 -54.48 -13.42
C MET A 365 17.34 -55.51 -12.48
N PHE A 366 16.28 -55.14 -11.77
CA PHE A 366 15.48 -56.06 -10.93
C PHE A 366 14.41 -56.83 -11.71
N GLY A 367 14.17 -56.50 -12.99
CA GLY A 367 13.21 -57.19 -13.86
C GLY A 367 11.76 -56.78 -13.65
N THR A 368 11.52 -55.62 -13.04
CA THR A 368 10.20 -55.05 -12.78
C THR A 368 9.84 -53.90 -13.73
N GLY A 369 10.82 -53.33 -14.44
CA GLY A 369 10.65 -52.15 -15.29
C GLY A 369 10.91 -52.35 -16.78
N ALA A 370 10.44 -51.39 -17.57
CA ALA A 370 10.72 -51.27 -19.00
C ALA A 370 12.06 -50.55 -19.27
N MET A 371 12.58 -50.70 -20.49
CA MET A 371 13.83 -50.05 -20.95
C MET A 371 13.66 -48.55 -21.26
N THR A 372 12.41 -48.06 -21.28
CA THR A 372 12.07 -46.67 -21.51
C THR A 372 11.08 -46.19 -20.44
N ARG A 373 11.20 -44.92 -20.06
CA ARG A 373 10.31 -44.27 -19.10
C ARG A 373 10.15 -42.80 -19.45
N ASN A 374 8.90 -42.36 -19.50
CA ASN A 374 8.55 -40.95 -19.65
C ASN A 374 8.03 -40.39 -18.34
N ARG A 375 8.20 -39.09 -18.12
CA ARG A 375 7.66 -38.36 -16.97
C ARG A 375 7.17 -36.97 -17.39
N GLY A 376 6.04 -36.58 -16.80
CA GLY A 376 5.38 -35.28 -16.99
C GLY A 376 4.48 -35.25 -18.22
N ASP A 377 3.63 -34.22 -18.28
CA ASP A 377 2.71 -34.03 -19.39
C ASP A 377 3.45 -33.92 -20.72
N GLU A 378 2.77 -34.41 -21.77
CA GLU A 378 3.25 -34.28 -23.13
C GLU A 378 3.08 -32.84 -23.60
N GLN A 379 4.18 -32.09 -23.66
CA GLN A 379 4.20 -30.84 -24.38
C GLN A 379 4.17 -31.16 -25.86
N ASN A 380 3.04 -30.90 -26.50
CA ASN A 380 2.95 -31.00 -27.95
C ASN A 380 3.26 -32.42 -28.48
N GLY A 381 2.84 -33.46 -27.74
CA GLY A 381 3.13 -34.86 -28.08
C GLY A 381 4.56 -35.31 -27.77
N PHE A 382 5.34 -34.51 -27.04
CA PHE A 382 6.64 -34.90 -26.52
C PHE A 382 6.63 -34.91 -24.99
N PRO A 383 7.15 -35.98 -24.35
CA PRO A 383 7.21 -36.00 -22.90
C PRO A 383 8.16 -34.91 -22.39
N THR A 384 7.82 -34.31 -21.25
CA THR A 384 8.70 -33.33 -20.60
C THR A 384 10.08 -33.95 -20.30
N VAL A 385 10.08 -35.18 -19.78
CA VAL A 385 11.27 -36.00 -19.57
C VAL A 385 11.08 -37.36 -20.23
N GLY A 386 12.07 -37.81 -21.01
CA GLY A 386 12.11 -39.18 -21.54
C GLY A 386 13.49 -39.79 -21.32
N CYS A 387 13.53 -41.01 -20.78
CA CYS A 387 14.74 -41.77 -20.50
C CYS A 387 14.69 -43.15 -21.20
N SER A 388 15.85 -43.61 -21.65
CA SER A 388 16.05 -44.94 -22.21
C SER A 388 17.39 -45.54 -21.78
N LEU A 389 17.52 -46.86 -21.83
CA LEU A 389 18.77 -47.58 -21.54
C LEU A 389 19.56 -47.84 -22.83
N TYR A 390 20.89 -47.70 -22.75
CA TYR A 390 21.81 -47.79 -23.88
C TYR A 390 23.03 -48.66 -23.58
N THR A 391 23.64 -49.20 -24.63
CA THR A 391 24.89 -49.98 -24.58
C THR A 391 26.14 -49.07 -24.64
N THR A 392 26.00 -47.87 -25.20
CA THR A 392 27.10 -46.91 -25.45
C THR A 392 26.89 -45.57 -24.75
N ALA A 393 28.00 -44.89 -24.40
CA ALA A 393 27.99 -43.59 -23.74
C ALA A 393 27.38 -42.47 -24.60
N GLN A 394 27.40 -42.62 -25.93
CA GLN A 394 26.84 -41.68 -26.89
C GLN A 394 25.32 -41.81 -27.04
N ASN A 395 24.69 -42.81 -26.39
CA ASN A 395 23.26 -43.10 -26.45
C ASN A 395 22.76 -43.37 -27.87
N THR A 396 23.54 -44.14 -28.65
CA THR A 396 23.23 -44.46 -30.06
C THR A 396 22.60 -45.84 -30.26
N GLU A 397 22.83 -46.77 -29.34
CA GLU A 397 22.33 -48.15 -29.42
C GLU A 397 21.58 -48.50 -28.14
N LEU A 398 20.29 -48.81 -28.27
CA LEU A 398 19.43 -49.18 -27.15
C LEU A 398 19.88 -50.52 -26.55
N ALA A 399 19.86 -50.59 -25.22
CA ALA A 399 20.01 -51.85 -24.52
C ALA A 399 18.84 -52.79 -24.86
N THR A 400 19.11 -54.09 -24.84
CA THR A 400 18.12 -55.15 -25.11
C THR A 400 18.06 -56.20 -24.02
N SER A 401 19.01 -56.16 -23.07
CA SER A 401 19.09 -57.05 -21.93
C SER A 401 19.73 -56.35 -20.73
N LYS A 402 19.67 -56.98 -19.55
CA LYS A 402 20.33 -56.47 -18.34
C LYS A 402 21.85 -56.37 -18.51
N ASP A 403 22.45 -57.33 -19.20
CA ASP A 403 23.91 -57.43 -19.36
C ASP A 403 24.50 -56.32 -20.24
N ASN A 404 23.70 -55.74 -21.15
CA ASN A 404 24.15 -54.66 -22.03
C ASN A 404 23.62 -53.26 -21.67
N ALA A 405 22.79 -53.13 -20.64
CA ALA A 405 22.34 -51.83 -20.12
C ALA A 405 23.46 -51.14 -19.32
N LYS A 406 24.30 -50.36 -20.02
CA LYS A 406 25.50 -49.71 -19.44
C LYS A 406 25.33 -48.21 -19.21
N PHE A 407 24.42 -47.56 -19.92
CA PHE A 407 24.19 -46.13 -19.84
C PHE A 407 22.69 -45.82 -19.81
N ILE A 408 22.34 -44.70 -19.19
CA ILE A 408 20.98 -44.15 -19.18
C ILE A 408 21.03 -42.84 -19.95
N GLY A 409 20.28 -42.77 -21.04
CA GLY A 409 20.13 -41.56 -21.84
C GLY A 409 18.81 -40.90 -21.51
N CYS A 410 18.85 -39.71 -20.91
CA CYS A 410 17.65 -38.93 -20.62
C CYS A 410 17.61 -37.64 -21.43
N THR A 411 16.41 -37.16 -21.71
CA THR A 411 16.18 -35.89 -22.41
C THR A 411 15.12 -35.09 -21.68
N VAL A 412 15.35 -33.79 -21.56
CA VAL A 412 14.46 -32.85 -20.88
C VAL A 412 14.09 -31.75 -21.86
N ASN A 413 12.83 -31.65 -22.25
CA ASN A 413 12.37 -30.63 -23.20
C ASN A 413 11.96 -29.34 -22.46
N TYR A 414 12.55 -28.21 -22.85
CA TYR A 414 12.21 -26.88 -22.33
C TYR A 414 11.30 -26.13 -23.30
N LYS A 415 11.54 -26.29 -24.61
CA LYS A 415 10.70 -25.70 -25.66
C LYS A 415 10.63 -26.61 -26.87
N VAL A 416 9.42 -26.72 -27.42
CA VAL A 416 9.17 -27.33 -28.72
C VAL A 416 8.53 -26.28 -29.63
N VAL A 417 9.15 -26.05 -30.79
CA VAL A 417 8.64 -25.15 -31.84
C VAL A 417 8.26 -26.00 -33.04
N PHE A 418 7.03 -25.83 -33.53
CA PHE A 418 6.59 -26.44 -34.78
C PHE A 418 6.64 -25.45 -35.92
N THR A 419 7.12 -25.92 -37.06
CA THR A 419 7.02 -25.23 -38.33
C THR A 419 6.29 -26.14 -39.30
N PHE A 420 5.15 -25.69 -39.79
CA PHE A 420 4.38 -26.41 -40.81
C PHE A 420 4.94 -26.05 -42.18
N THR A 421 5.33 -27.07 -42.93
CA THR A 421 5.84 -26.95 -44.30
C THR A 421 4.93 -27.71 -45.25
N ASN A 422 5.03 -27.45 -46.56
CA ASN A 422 4.27 -28.21 -47.57
C ASN A 422 4.56 -29.72 -47.53
N ASN A 423 5.69 -30.15 -46.95
CA ASN A 423 6.13 -31.54 -46.90
C ASN A 423 5.95 -32.19 -45.51
N GLY A 424 5.28 -31.53 -44.57
CA GLY A 424 5.02 -32.03 -43.22
C GLY A 424 5.34 -31.04 -42.11
N THR A 425 5.39 -31.55 -40.88
CA THR A 425 5.67 -30.77 -39.67
C THR A 425 7.13 -30.96 -39.26
N VAL A 426 7.83 -29.85 -39.06
CA VAL A 426 9.18 -29.81 -38.50
C VAL A 426 9.07 -29.42 -37.03
N ALA A 427 9.47 -30.32 -36.13
CA ALA A 427 9.55 -30.06 -34.70
C ALA A 427 11.00 -29.76 -34.32
N THR A 428 11.26 -28.56 -33.81
CA THR A 428 12.55 -28.16 -33.24
C THR A 428 12.45 -28.15 -31.73
N ARG A 429 13.29 -28.96 -31.07
CA ARG A 429 13.33 -29.14 -29.63
C ARG A 429 14.56 -28.48 -29.04
N TYR A 430 14.35 -27.66 -28.02
CA TYR A 430 15.38 -27.08 -27.16
C TYR A 430 15.36 -27.85 -25.85
N ARG A 431 16.43 -28.60 -25.60
CA ARG A 431 16.44 -29.65 -24.58
C ARG A 431 17.79 -29.81 -23.91
N HIS A 432 17.79 -30.33 -22.70
CA HIS A 432 18.99 -30.91 -22.09
C HIS A 432 19.07 -32.40 -22.44
N GLY A 433 20.26 -32.87 -22.78
CA GLY A 433 20.54 -34.28 -23.03
C GLY A 433 21.53 -34.82 -22.00
N PHE A 434 21.12 -35.86 -21.27
CA PHE A 434 21.90 -36.52 -20.24
C PHE A 434 22.45 -37.86 -20.75
N SER A 435 23.68 -38.17 -20.37
CA SER A 435 24.25 -39.51 -20.41
C SER A 435 24.73 -39.85 -19.00
N ILE A 436 24.13 -40.87 -18.39
CA ILE A 436 24.34 -41.27 -17.00
C ILE A 436 24.93 -42.68 -16.99
N GLU A 437 26.04 -42.87 -16.29
CA GLU A 437 26.78 -44.12 -16.20
C GLU A 437 26.74 -44.64 -14.76
N PRO A 438 26.11 -45.79 -14.51
CA PRO A 438 26.19 -46.49 -13.23
C PRO A 438 27.64 -46.90 -12.94
N LYS A 439 28.11 -46.66 -11.73
CA LYS A 439 29.46 -47.00 -11.27
C LYS A 439 29.41 -48.17 -10.30
N ALA A 440 30.54 -48.87 -10.17
CA ALA A 440 30.67 -50.06 -9.33
C ALA A 440 30.48 -49.77 -7.83
N ASP A 441 30.67 -48.52 -7.40
CA ASP A 441 30.45 -48.05 -6.02
C ASP A 441 28.98 -47.69 -5.72
N GLY A 442 28.08 -47.87 -6.68
CA GLY A 442 26.66 -47.53 -6.57
C GLY A 442 26.33 -46.07 -6.89
N THR A 443 27.33 -45.24 -7.22
CA THR A 443 27.10 -43.89 -7.72
C THR A 443 26.75 -43.89 -9.20
N PHE A 444 26.20 -42.78 -9.68
CA PHE A 444 25.83 -42.58 -11.08
C PHE A 444 26.48 -41.28 -11.57
N ALA A 445 27.56 -41.41 -12.34
CA ALA A 445 28.20 -40.25 -12.95
C ALA A 445 27.34 -39.79 -14.14
N TYR A 446 27.09 -38.49 -14.27
CA TYR A 446 26.34 -37.96 -15.40
C TYR A 446 27.14 -36.90 -16.15
N SER A 447 26.84 -36.78 -17.45
CA SER A 447 27.21 -35.64 -18.27
C SER A 447 25.97 -35.06 -18.92
N THR A 448 25.91 -33.73 -19.03
CA THR A 448 24.77 -33.04 -19.65
C THR A 448 25.21 -31.84 -20.47
N ARG A 449 24.41 -31.49 -21.48
CA ARG A 449 24.59 -30.28 -22.30
C ARG A 449 23.27 -29.83 -22.90
N ALA A 450 23.15 -28.53 -23.16
CA ALA A 450 22.04 -27.96 -23.90
C ALA A 450 22.14 -28.32 -25.39
N ARG A 451 21.00 -28.65 -26.00
CA ARG A 451 20.94 -29.10 -27.40
C ARG A 451 19.74 -28.52 -28.13
N ARG A 452 19.94 -28.30 -29.44
CA ARG A 452 18.87 -28.10 -30.42
C ARG A 452 18.73 -29.35 -31.27
N THR A 453 17.54 -29.95 -31.32
CA THR A 453 17.28 -31.11 -32.15
C THR A 453 16.06 -30.91 -33.05
N THR A 454 16.23 -31.14 -34.35
CA THR A 454 15.14 -31.04 -35.33
C THR A 454 14.70 -32.42 -35.81
N SER A 455 13.39 -32.67 -35.81
CA SER A 455 12.75 -33.87 -36.36
C SER A 455 11.62 -33.50 -37.30
N CYS A 456 11.41 -34.29 -38.35
CA CYS A 456 10.43 -34.03 -39.40
C CYS A 456 9.46 -35.22 -39.49
N ASN A 457 8.18 -34.93 -39.69
CA ASN A 457 7.11 -35.93 -39.85
C ASN A 457 6.16 -35.49 -40.98
N PRO A 458 5.84 -36.33 -41.99
CA PRO A 458 6.26 -37.73 -42.17
C PRO A 458 7.56 -37.91 -42.94
N ALA A 459 8.03 -36.88 -43.64
CA ALA A 459 9.25 -36.96 -44.43
C ALA A 459 10.49 -36.87 -43.52
N PRO A 460 11.58 -37.60 -43.83
CA PRO A 460 12.86 -37.41 -43.15
C PRO A 460 13.36 -35.97 -43.37
N CYS A 461 13.96 -35.36 -42.33
CA CYS A 461 14.59 -34.06 -42.50
C CYS A 461 15.75 -34.18 -43.49
N ALA A 462 15.83 -33.27 -44.47
CA ALA A 462 17.01 -33.19 -45.34
C ALA A 462 18.29 -32.96 -44.52
N ASN A 463 18.20 -32.20 -43.42
CA ASN A 463 19.30 -31.92 -42.49
C ASN A 463 18.80 -32.04 -41.03
N PRO A 464 18.82 -33.25 -40.41
CA PRO A 464 18.53 -33.36 -38.99
C PRO A 464 19.62 -32.62 -38.20
N VAL A 465 19.24 -31.57 -37.50
CA VAL A 465 20.15 -30.84 -36.61
C VAL A 465 20.15 -31.56 -35.26
N ASN A 466 21.32 -31.91 -34.73
CA ASN A 466 21.54 -32.26 -33.33
C ASN A 466 22.75 -31.49 -32.84
N GLU A 467 22.54 -30.20 -32.60
CA GLU A 467 23.58 -29.23 -32.30
C GLU A 467 23.72 -29.06 -30.79
N ALA A 468 24.95 -29.08 -30.29
CA ALA A 468 25.26 -28.69 -28.93
C ALA A 468 25.25 -27.16 -28.84
N LEU A 469 24.46 -26.61 -27.92
CA LEU A 469 24.38 -25.17 -27.66
C LEU A 469 25.29 -24.74 -26.51
N SER A 470 25.75 -25.70 -25.71
CA SER A 470 26.68 -25.48 -24.60
C SER A 470 27.76 -26.57 -24.58
N GLU A 471 28.84 -26.31 -23.85
CA GLU A 471 29.79 -27.35 -23.47
C GLU A 471 29.13 -28.41 -22.60
N SER A 472 29.74 -29.60 -22.56
CA SER A 472 29.28 -30.68 -21.70
C SER A 472 29.83 -30.48 -20.29
N VAL A 473 28.95 -30.50 -19.32
CA VAL A 473 29.30 -30.46 -17.90
C VAL A 473 29.02 -31.80 -17.24
N VAL A 474 29.52 -32.01 -16.02
CA VAL A 474 29.49 -33.30 -15.32
C VAL A 474 29.01 -33.18 -13.89
N GLY A 475 28.50 -34.27 -13.34
CA GLY A 475 28.24 -34.42 -11.92
C GLY A 475 28.02 -35.87 -11.53
N VAL A 476 27.59 -36.07 -10.29
CA VAL A 476 27.40 -37.39 -9.68
C VAL A 476 26.09 -37.41 -8.91
N ALA A 477 25.34 -38.50 -9.06
CA ALA A 477 24.19 -38.85 -8.25
C ALA A 477 24.52 -40.05 -7.36
N THR A 478 24.23 -39.92 -6.06
CA THR A 478 24.47 -40.96 -5.05
C THR A 478 23.12 -41.37 -4.44
N PRO A 479 22.44 -42.38 -5.00
CA PRO A 479 21.19 -42.88 -4.45
C PRO A 479 21.43 -43.82 -3.26
N THR A 480 20.53 -43.79 -2.28
CA THR A 480 20.34 -44.87 -1.30
C THR A 480 19.15 -45.70 -1.74
N ILE A 481 19.36 -47.00 -1.93
CA ILE A 481 18.34 -47.93 -2.42
C ILE A 481 17.99 -48.92 -1.30
N VAL A 482 16.72 -48.98 -0.95
CA VAL A 482 16.17 -49.95 0.02
C VAL A 482 14.99 -50.65 -0.64
N ASN A 483 14.97 -51.98 -0.60
CA ASN A 483 13.91 -52.79 -1.24
C ASN A 483 13.66 -52.42 -2.72
N ASN A 484 14.73 -52.21 -3.49
CA ASN A 484 14.67 -51.75 -4.88
C ASN A 484 13.91 -50.42 -5.08
N ARG A 485 13.94 -49.52 -4.10
CA ARG A 485 13.39 -48.17 -4.23
C ARG A 485 14.41 -47.16 -3.77
N ILE A 486 14.49 -46.03 -4.46
CA ILE A 486 15.31 -44.90 -4.01
C ILE A 486 14.65 -44.28 -2.77
N THR A 487 15.34 -44.35 -1.63
CA THR A 487 14.90 -43.74 -0.35
C THR A 487 15.71 -42.51 0.03
N ALA A 488 16.85 -42.26 -0.64
CA ALA A 488 17.54 -40.97 -0.58
C ALA A 488 18.35 -40.76 -1.86
N VAL A 489 18.66 -39.51 -2.17
CA VAL A 489 19.56 -39.16 -3.27
C VAL A 489 20.36 -37.90 -2.90
N GLN A 490 21.64 -37.89 -3.26
CA GLN A 490 22.46 -36.69 -3.29
C GLN A 490 22.92 -36.45 -4.72
N LEU A 491 22.77 -35.22 -5.22
CA LEU A 491 23.19 -34.77 -6.54
C LEU A 491 24.22 -33.65 -6.36
N VAL A 492 25.44 -33.87 -6.84
CA VAL A 492 26.53 -32.88 -6.78
C VAL A 492 27.19 -32.74 -8.14
N GLY A 493 27.38 -31.52 -8.61
CA GLY A 493 28.10 -31.24 -9.85
C GLY A 493 27.49 -30.09 -10.62
N ASP A 494 27.58 -30.12 -11.93
CA ASP A 494 27.10 -29.05 -12.81
C ASP A 494 25.96 -29.55 -13.71
N PHE A 495 24.91 -28.73 -13.84
CA PHE A 495 23.89 -28.82 -14.89
C PHE A 495 24.25 -27.91 -16.06
N ALA A 496 23.71 -28.27 -17.24
CA ALA A 496 23.97 -27.56 -18.48
C ALA A 496 23.48 -26.11 -18.42
N ALA A 497 23.94 -25.30 -19.37
CA ALA A 497 23.42 -23.96 -19.56
C ALA A 497 21.89 -23.98 -19.70
N ALA A 498 21.20 -23.16 -18.92
CA ALA A 498 19.76 -23.14 -18.82
C ALA A 498 19.12 -22.23 -19.88
N PHE A 499 17.94 -22.63 -20.35
CA PHE A 499 17.16 -21.84 -21.28
C PHE A 499 16.36 -20.75 -20.55
N GLU A 500 16.16 -19.60 -21.21
CA GLU A 500 15.12 -18.64 -20.81
C GLU A 500 13.76 -19.34 -20.75
N THR A 501 12.94 -19.01 -19.74
CA THR A 501 11.64 -19.66 -19.50
C THR A 501 10.77 -19.60 -20.76
N GLY A 502 10.47 -20.75 -21.36
CA GLY A 502 9.69 -20.84 -22.60
C GLY A 502 10.37 -20.30 -23.86
N GLY A 503 11.65 -19.90 -23.77
CA GLY A 503 12.49 -19.36 -24.83
C GLY A 503 13.40 -20.40 -25.50
N THR A 504 14.34 -19.91 -26.31
CA THR A 504 15.30 -20.74 -27.08
C THR A 504 16.76 -20.33 -26.86
N THR A 505 16.95 -19.28 -26.07
CA THR A 505 18.21 -18.61 -25.70
C THR A 505 18.73 -19.19 -24.40
N LEU A 506 20.05 -19.34 -24.28
CA LEU A 506 20.71 -19.70 -23.03
C LEU A 506 20.99 -18.44 -22.21
N ILE A 507 20.73 -18.49 -20.90
CA ILE A 507 20.88 -17.32 -20.01
C ILE A 507 22.10 -17.42 -19.08
N ASP A 508 22.71 -18.60 -18.99
CA ASP A 508 23.93 -18.87 -18.24
C ASP A 508 24.86 -19.82 -19.04
N ALA A 509 26.02 -20.14 -18.48
CA ALA A 509 26.95 -21.13 -19.04
C ALA A 509 26.82 -22.50 -18.39
N LYS A 510 26.51 -22.51 -17.09
CA LYS A 510 26.26 -23.70 -16.29
C LYS A 510 25.57 -23.33 -14.98
N THR A 511 24.99 -24.33 -14.32
CA THR A 511 24.51 -24.21 -12.94
C THR A 511 25.10 -25.30 -12.05
N THR A 512 25.86 -24.91 -11.03
CA THR A 512 26.42 -25.85 -10.04
C THR A 512 25.35 -26.20 -9.01
N VAL A 513 25.14 -27.50 -8.77
CA VAL A 513 24.14 -28.04 -7.86
C VAL A 513 24.77 -28.86 -6.74
N ASP A 514 24.19 -28.74 -5.54
CA ASP A 514 24.38 -29.63 -4.40
C ASP A 514 23.01 -29.82 -3.77
N LEU A 515 22.31 -30.87 -4.19
CA LEU A 515 20.94 -31.18 -3.79
C LEU A 515 20.92 -32.50 -3.06
N SER A 516 20.11 -32.59 -2.01
CA SER A 516 19.87 -33.83 -1.28
C SER A 516 18.39 -34.00 -1.00
N GLY A 517 17.93 -35.24 -0.97
CA GLY A 517 16.56 -35.56 -0.57
C GLY A 517 16.43 -36.96 -0.01
N THR A 518 15.40 -37.16 0.79
CA THR A 518 15.00 -38.45 1.34
C THR A 518 13.55 -38.74 1.00
N ARG A 519 13.21 -40.01 0.83
CA ARG A 519 11.88 -40.50 0.52
C ARG A 519 11.53 -41.62 1.49
N THR A 520 10.44 -41.45 2.22
CA THR A 520 9.84 -42.49 3.04
C THR A 520 8.64 -43.05 2.31
N ILE A 521 8.58 -44.38 2.16
CA ILE A 521 7.47 -45.07 1.51
C ILE A 521 6.63 -45.77 2.59
N GLY A 522 5.37 -45.38 2.71
CA GLY A 522 4.40 -45.96 3.64
C GLY A 522 3.94 -47.36 3.23
N ALA A 523 3.25 -48.06 4.13
CA ALA A 523 2.71 -49.39 3.87
C ALA A 523 1.64 -49.42 2.77
N ASP A 524 1.02 -48.28 2.50
CA ASP A 524 0.07 -48.04 1.41
C ASP A 524 0.76 -47.73 0.07
N ASN A 525 2.09 -47.78 0.03
CA ASN A 525 2.97 -47.42 -1.08
C ASN A 525 2.94 -45.92 -1.44
N MET A 526 2.41 -45.07 -0.56
CA MET A 526 2.50 -43.60 -0.70
C MET A 526 3.84 -43.11 -0.19
N SER A 527 4.35 -42.05 -0.79
CA SER A 527 5.61 -41.47 -0.34
C SER A 527 5.49 -40.08 0.24
N SER A 528 6.34 -39.85 1.24
CA SER A 528 6.70 -38.52 1.70
C SER A 528 8.15 -38.26 1.34
N THR A 529 8.42 -37.12 0.72
CA THR A 529 9.77 -36.74 0.31
C THR A 529 10.17 -35.50 1.08
N THR A 530 11.44 -35.39 1.45
CA THR A 530 12.07 -34.12 1.88
C THR A 530 13.27 -33.82 1.00
N PHE A 531 13.56 -32.56 0.77
CA PHE A 531 14.71 -32.13 -0.04
C PHE A 531 15.28 -30.80 0.44
N LYS A 532 16.56 -30.56 0.16
CA LYS A 532 17.28 -29.32 0.46
C LYS A 532 18.52 -29.21 -0.42
N GLY A 533 19.09 -28.02 -0.53
CA GLY A 533 20.35 -27.84 -1.25
C GLY A 533 20.44 -26.52 -1.98
N THR A 534 21.47 -26.38 -2.82
CA THR A 534 21.74 -25.15 -3.55
C THR A 534 21.91 -25.39 -5.04
N ALA A 535 21.53 -24.39 -5.84
CA ALA A 535 21.82 -24.29 -7.26
C ALA A 535 22.36 -22.88 -7.56
N LYS A 536 23.53 -22.80 -8.20
CA LYS A 536 24.26 -21.55 -8.47
C LYS A 536 24.53 -21.41 -9.96
N SER A 537 23.94 -20.40 -10.59
CA SER A 537 24.07 -20.17 -12.03
C SER A 537 25.25 -19.24 -12.33
N TYR A 538 26.06 -19.59 -13.33
CA TYR A 538 27.29 -18.86 -13.67
C TYR A 538 27.34 -18.45 -15.13
N LYS A 539 27.87 -17.25 -15.40
CA LYS A 539 28.30 -16.84 -16.75
C LYS A 539 29.54 -17.63 -17.19
N ALA A 540 29.86 -17.55 -18.48
CA ALA A 540 31.06 -18.17 -19.05
C ALA A 540 32.37 -17.63 -18.46
N ASP A 541 32.37 -16.39 -17.95
CA ASP A 541 33.52 -15.77 -17.25
C ASP A 541 33.63 -16.17 -15.77
N GLY A 542 32.74 -17.03 -15.26
CA GLY A 542 32.69 -17.46 -13.87
C GLY A 542 31.93 -16.51 -12.94
N THR A 543 31.34 -15.42 -13.44
CA THR A 543 30.51 -14.52 -12.63
C THR A 543 29.25 -15.25 -12.17
N LEU A 544 28.97 -15.22 -10.86
CA LEU A 544 27.74 -15.73 -10.27
C LEU A 544 26.55 -14.84 -10.67
N LEU A 545 25.55 -15.41 -11.31
CA LEU A 545 24.30 -14.74 -11.70
C LEU A 545 23.31 -14.71 -10.54
N GLY A 546 23.15 -15.86 -9.89
CA GLY A 546 22.35 -15.99 -8.68
C GLY A 546 22.41 -17.38 -8.08
N THR A 547 21.81 -17.50 -6.91
CA THR A 547 21.75 -18.70 -6.10
C THR A 547 20.32 -18.98 -5.71
N LEU A 548 19.85 -20.19 -5.98
CA LEU A 548 18.65 -20.77 -5.39
C LEU A 548 19.10 -21.68 -4.25
N ASP A 549 18.76 -21.33 -3.01
CA ASP A 549 19.04 -22.09 -1.81
C ASP A 549 17.73 -22.61 -1.23
N VAL A 550 17.49 -23.90 -1.39
CA VAL A 550 16.34 -24.60 -0.80
C VAL A 550 16.73 -25.03 0.61
N LYS A 551 16.29 -24.26 1.61
CA LYS A 551 16.53 -24.52 3.03
C LYS A 551 15.88 -25.84 3.44
N SER A 552 14.64 -26.03 3.01
CA SER A 552 13.91 -27.26 3.17
C SER A 552 12.78 -27.33 2.15
N GLY A 553 12.39 -28.54 1.79
CA GLY A 553 11.21 -28.81 1.01
C GLY A 553 10.67 -30.17 1.36
N SER A 554 9.36 -30.35 1.20
CA SER A 554 8.68 -31.60 1.47
C SER A 554 7.49 -31.80 0.58
N THR A 555 7.18 -33.05 0.25
CA THR A 555 5.92 -33.43 -0.38
C THR A 555 5.35 -34.67 0.30
N SER A 556 4.04 -34.85 0.23
CA SER A 556 3.37 -36.08 0.59
C SER A 556 2.37 -36.47 -0.48
N GLU A 557 2.19 -37.77 -0.68
CA GLU A 557 1.21 -38.30 -1.63
C GLU A 557 -0.05 -38.81 -0.91
N ILE A 558 -1.19 -38.75 -1.60
CA ILE A 558 -2.40 -39.50 -1.27
C ILE A 558 -2.65 -40.60 -2.30
N PRO A 559 -3.27 -41.72 -1.92
CA PRO A 559 -3.47 -42.82 -2.84
C PRO A 559 -4.60 -42.58 -3.83
N MET A 560 -4.36 -42.95 -5.08
CA MET A 560 -5.26 -42.80 -6.23
C MET A 560 -5.62 -44.17 -6.80
N SER A 561 -6.77 -44.24 -7.48
CA SER A 561 -7.20 -45.39 -8.29
C SER A 561 -7.69 -44.94 -9.66
N TRP A 562 -7.70 -45.87 -10.62
CA TRP A 562 -8.41 -45.74 -11.89
C TRP A 562 -9.84 -46.24 -11.74
N ASP A 563 -10.79 -45.57 -12.40
CA ASP A 563 -12.12 -46.12 -12.65
C ASP A 563 -12.16 -46.99 -13.93
N ALA A 564 -13.30 -47.60 -14.21
CA ALA A 564 -13.48 -48.45 -15.39
C ALA A 564 -13.34 -47.71 -16.74
N ASN A 565 -13.38 -46.37 -16.74
CA ASN A 565 -13.22 -45.52 -17.91
C ASN A 565 -11.79 -44.96 -18.04
N GLY A 566 -10.89 -45.31 -17.12
CA GLY A 566 -9.52 -44.78 -17.08
C GLY A 566 -9.41 -43.37 -16.51
N ASN A 567 -10.38 -42.90 -15.72
CA ASN A 567 -10.27 -41.65 -14.97
C ASN A 567 -9.63 -41.88 -13.60
N LEU A 568 -8.88 -40.89 -13.11
CA LEU A 568 -8.37 -40.89 -11.74
C LEU A 568 -9.53 -40.63 -10.75
N VAL A 569 -9.61 -41.46 -9.71
CA VAL A 569 -10.60 -41.36 -8.62
C VAL A 569 -9.94 -41.65 -7.28
N ALA A 570 -10.63 -41.31 -6.18
CA ALA A 570 -10.13 -41.65 -4.85
C ALA A 570 -10.00 -43.16 -4.69
N ARG A 571 -9.01 -43.62 -3.94
CA ARG A 571 -8.80 -45.07 -3.73
C ARG A 571 -10.02 -45.76 -3.09
N ASN A 572 -10.81 -45.03 -2.31
CA ASN A 572 -12.04 -45.49 -1.67
C ASN A 572 -13.32 -45.13 -2.46
N ALA A 573 -13.20 -44.60 -3.68
CA ALA A 573 -14.35 -44.31 -4.52
C ALA A 573 -15.07 -45.62 -4.90
N PRO A 574 -16.42 -45.65 -4.94
CA PRO A 574 -17.15 -46.85 -5.36
C PRO A 574 -16.83 -47.32 -6.79
N THR A 575 -16.31 -46.43 -7.64
CA THR A 575 -15.93 -46.69 -9.03
C THR A 575 -14.47 -47.13 -9.19
N ALA A 576 -13.67 -47.13 -8.13
CA ALA A 576 -12.27 -47.52 -8.19
C ALA A 576 -12.13 -49.02 -8.53
N VAL A 577 -11.38 -49.33 -9.60
CA VAL A 577 -11.15 -50.71 -10.06
C VAL A 577 -9.70 -51.16 -9.95
N GLU A 578 -8.74 -50.22 -10.04
CA GLU A 578 -7.30 -50.53 -9.99
C GLU A 578 -6.50 -49.40 -9.32
N PRO A 579 -5.46 -49.67 -8.51
CA PRO A 579 -4.59 -48.62 -7.99
C PRO A 579 -3.87 -47.85 -9.10
N ALA A 580 -3.85 -46.51 -9.00
CA ALA A 580 -3.21 -45.62 -9.97
C ALA A 580 -1.89 -45.00 -9.47
N GLY A 581 -1.48 -45.34 -8.24
CA GLY A 581 -0.34 -44.71 -7.57
C GLY A 581 -0.80 -43.64 -6.59
N GLY A 582 -0.12 -42.49 -6.56
CA GLY A 582 -0.44 -41.39 -5.66
C GLY A 582 -0.41 -40.03 -6.35
N ASP A 583 -1.09 -39.06 -5.76
CA ASP A 583 -1.12 -37.65 -6.16
C ASP A 583 -0.64 -36.75 -5.01
N ILE A 584 -0.18 -35.54 -5.31
CA ILE A 584 0.39 -34.62 -4.30
C ILE A 584 -0.72 -34.16 -3.35
N ALA A 585 -0.63 -34.60 -2.10
CA ALA A 585 -1.54 -34.24 -1.03
C ALA A 585 -1.14 -32.93 -0.34
N THR A 586 0.16 -32.79 -0.07
CA THR A 586 0.74 -31.57 0.51
C THR A 586 2.12 -31.34 -0.10
N ALA A 587 2.52 -30.08 -0.17
CA ALA A 587 3.86 -29.68 -0.58
C ALA A 587 4.32 -28.46 0.22
N SER A 588 5.60 -28.36 0.52
CA SER A 588 6.18 -27.15 1.10
C SER A 588 7.59 -26.95 0.55
N ILE A 589 7.98 -25.71 0.31
CA ILE A 589 9.33 -25.34 -0.07
C ILE A 589 9.69 -24.01 0.60
N ASP A 590 10.70 -24.04 1.44
CA ASP A 590 11.35 -22.88 2.05
C ASP A 590 12.64 -22.60 1.30
N LEU A 591 12.71 -21.44 0.65
CA LEU A 591 13.79 -21.09 -0.25
C LEU A 591 14.26 -19.64 -0.10
N VAL A 592 15.52 -19.44 -0.43
CA VAL A 592 16.13 -18.13 -0.64
C VAL A 592 16.67 -18.10 -2.06
N TRP A 593 16.22 -17.14 -2.85
CA TRP A 593 16.69 -16.90 -4.20
C TRP A 593 17.35 -15.52 -4.24
N THR A 594 18.66 -15.51 -4.39
CA THR A 594 19.49 -14.30 -4.35
C THR A 594 20.18 -14.07 -5.69
N THR A 595 20.19 -12.84 -6.18
CA THR A 595 20.98 -12.37 -7.32
C THR A 595 21.99 -11.32 -6.83
N GLY A 596 22.79 -10.75 -7.73
CA GLY A 596 23.69 -9.65 -7.35
C GLY A 596 22.96 -8.42 -6.78
N ASN A 597 21.68 -8.22 -7.13
CA ASN A 597 20.93 -7.00 -6.85
C ASN A 597 19.60 -7.22 -6.11
N SER A 598 19.15 -8.47 -5.92
CA SER A 598 17.84 -8.77 -5.33
C SER A 598 17.81 -10.09 -4.58
N GLU A 599 16.85 -10.22 -3.67
CA GLU A 599 16.61 -11.45 -2.92
C GLU A 599 15.11 -11.68 -2.67
N PHE A 600 14.64 -12.88 -2.98
CA PHE A 600 13.40 -13.42 -2.42
C PHE A 600 13.75 -14.45 -1.36
N ALA A 601 13.14 -14.34 -0.18
CA ALA A 601 13.25 -15.35 0.87
C ALA A 601 11.84 -15.69 1.36
N GLY A 602 11.46 -16.96 1.34
CA GLY A 602 10.13 -17.34 1.76
C GLY A 602 9.79 -18.81 1.60
N THR A 603 8.62 -19.16 2.11
CA THR A 603 8.04 -20.49 2.08
C THR A 603 6.76 -20.49 1.26
N LEU A 604 6.68 -21.38 0.27
CA LEU A 604 5.44 -21.77 -0.39
C LEU A 604 4.96 -23.08 0.23
N ALA A 605 3.71 -23.15 0.64
CA ALA A 605 3.10 -24.35 1.20
C ALA A 605 1.72 -24.61 0.59
N LEU A 606 1.54 -25.80 0.05
CA LEU A 606 0.25 -26.41 -0.28
C LEU A 606 -0.12 -27.32 0.88
N THR A 607 -1.08 -26.87 1.67
CA THR A 607 -1.62 -27.58 2.84
C THR A 607 -3.09 -27.87 2.59
N ASP A 608 -3.63 -28.85 3.32
CA ASP A 608 -5.01 -29.28 3.17
C ASP A 608 -5.32 -29.81 1.76
N ASN A 609 -6.16 -30.83 1.68
CA ASN A 609 -6.64 -31.32 0.41
C ASN A 609 -8.05 -31.86 0.59
N ALA A 610 -8.78 -31.90 -0.51
CA ALA A 610 -10.11 -32.46 -0.55
C ALA A 610 -10.36 -33.13 -1.89
N TRP A 611 -11.10 -34.22 -1.81
CA TRP A 611 -11.82 -34.75 -2.94
C TRP A 611 -13.12 -34.00 -3.10
N ASP A 612 -13.60 -33.89 -4.33
CA ASP A 612 -14.97 -33.47 -4.62
C ASP A 612 -15.96 -34.53 -4.08
N LYS A 613 -17.25 -34.19 -4.03
CA LYS A 613 -18.32 -35.04 -3.49
C LYS A 613 -18.41 -36.39 -4.20
N SER A 614 -18.08 -36.43 -5.50
CA SER A 614 -18.08 -37.65 -6.31
C SER A 614 -16.81 -38.49 -6.18
N LEU A 615 -15.79 -38.00 -5.47
CA LEU A 615 -14.47 -38.64 -5.33
C LEU A 615 -13.76 -38.84 -6.68
N THR A 616 -14.02 -37.95 -7.62
CA THR A 616 -13.50 -37.96 -9.00
C THR A 616 -12.48 -36.87 -9.29
N SER A 617 -12.40 -35.86 -8.42
CA SER A 617 -11.45 -34.76 -8.56
C SER A 617 -10.82 -34.44 -7.21
N HIS A 618 -9.49 -34.37 -7.20
CA HIS A 618 -8.69 -34.06 -6.02
C HIS A 618 -7.94 -32.74 -6.24
N ILE A 619 -7.96 -31.86 -5.24
CA ILE A 619 -7.15 -30.64 -5.24
C ILE A 619 -6.58 -30.34 -3.84
N PRO A 620 -5.39 -29.73 -3.77
CA PRO A 620 -4.97 -28.98 -2.60
C PRO A 620 -5.95 -27.83 -2.35
N THR A 621 -6.40 -27.67 -1.10
CA THR A 621 -7.41 -26.66 -0.76
C THR A 621 -6.85 -25.44 -0.06
N LYS A 622 -5.54 -25.38 0.23
CA LYS A 622 -4.91 -24.18 0.77
C LYS A 622 -3.47 -24.00 0.28
N GLY A 623 -3.21 -22.88 -0.37
CA GLY A 623 -1.87 -22.43 -0.74
C GLY A 623 -1.46 -21.22 0.09
N THR A 624 -0.25 -21.22 0.65
CA THR A 624 0.30 -20.10 1.44
C THR A 624 1.70 -19.77 0.93
N LEU A 625 1.94 -18.50 0.62
CA LEU A 625 3.24 -17.94 0.29
C LEU A 625 3.61 -16.91 1.35
N THR A 626 4.57 -17.23 2.21
CA THR A 626 5.11 -16.31 3.24
C THR A 626 6.53 -15.93 2.90
N GLY A 627 6.88 -14.65 2.92
CA GLY A 627 8.25 -14.25 2.64
C GLY A 627 8.46 -12.76 2.53
N SER A 628 9.61 -12.41 1.97
CA SER A 628 10.10 -11.05 1.80
C SER A 628 10.76 -10.87 0.44
N LEU A 629 10.55 -9.70 -0.15
CA LEU A 629 11.26 -9.21 -1.33
C LEU A 629 12.22 -8.11 -0.91
N ARG A 630 13.46 -8.22 -1.36
CA ARG A 630 14.53 -7.31 -0.97
C ARG A 630 15.38 -6.92 -2.16
N ASN A 631 15.84 -5.67 -2.16
CA ASN A 631 16.87 -5.18 -3.09
C ASN A 631 18.22 -5.11 -2.37
N ILE A 632 19.28 -5.53 -3.06
CA ILE A 632 20.65 -5.51 -2.57
C ILE A 632 21.37 -4.34 -3.25
N SER A 633 21.87 -3.40 -2.45
CA SER A 633 22.67 -2.27 -2.93
C SER A 633 23.90 -2.14 -2.06
N ASN A 634 25.08 -2.18 -2.67
CA ASN A 634 26.38 -2.13 -1.98
C ASN A 634 26.50 -3.17 -0.84
N GLY A 635 26.01 -4.39 -1.09
CA GLY A 635 25.99 -5.48 -0.11
C GLY A 635 24.99 -5.30 1.04
N THR A 636 24.18 -4.23 1.03
CA THR A 636 23.12 -4.02 2.02
C THR A 636 21.78 -4.43 1.45
N THR A 637 21.07 -5.28 2.19
CA THR A 637 19.75 -5.79 1.82
C THR A 637 18.65 -4.87 2.36
N ASN A 638 17.80 -4.36 1.47
CA ASN A 638 16.69 -3.47 1.79
C ASN A 638 15.36 -4.17 1.50
N GLU A 639 14.62 -4.51 2.54
CA GLU A 639 13.32 -5.19 2.44
C GLU A 639 12.20 -4.20 2.13
N PHE A 640 11.61 -4.28 0.94
CA PHE A 640 10.54 -3.36 0.53
C PHE A 640 9.14 -3.99 0.61
N LEU A 641 9.06 -5.33 0.67
CA LEU A 641 7.82 -6.07 0.89
C LEU A 641 8.09 -7.29 1.78
N ALA A 642 7.27 -7.50 2.79
CA ALA A 642 7.24 -8.74 3.56
C ALA A 642 5.81 -9.11 3.91
N GLY A 643 5.42 -10.38 3.83
CA GLY A 643 4.05 -10.77 4.14
C GLY A 643 3.71 -12.23 3.85
N SER A 644 2.43 -12.53 3.96
CA SER A 644 1.80 -13.81 3.68
C SER A 644 0.67 -13.62 2.68
N LEU A 645 0.66 -14.41 1.61
CA LEU A 645 -0.46 -14.55 0.67
C LEU A 645 -1.05 -15.95 0.82
N THR A 646 -2.30 -16.05 1.21
CA THR A 646 -3.02 -17.31 1.43
C THR A 646 -4.21 -17.40 0.49
N ALA A 647 -4.24 -18.41 -0.35
CA ALA A 647 -5.41 -18.81 -1.12
C ALA A 647 -6.02 -20.06 -0.47
N ALA A 648 -7.32 -20.07 -0.20
CA ALA A 648 -8.00 -21.22 0.40
C ALA A 648 -9.34 -21.52 -0.27
N ILE A 649 -9.65 -22.80 -0.40
CA ILE A 649 -10.88 -23.36 -0.95
C ILE A 649 -11.63 -24.04 0.20
N THR A 650 -12.89 -23.67 0.40
CA THR A 650 -13.76 -24.28 1.42
C THR A 650 -15.01 -24.85 0.77
N GLY A 651 -15.52 -25.94 1.33
CA GLY A 651 -16.72 -26.62 0.81
C GLY A 651 -16.48 -27.53 -0.40
N TYR A 652 -15.25 -27.74 -0.86
CA TYR A 652 -14.96 -28.57 -2.04
C TYR A 652 -15.48 -30.01 -1.92
N GLY A 653 -15.44 -30.61 -0.72
CA GLY A 653 -16.02 -31.94 -0.48
C GLY A 653 -17.54 -32.04 -0.68
N ASN A 654 -18.26 -30.93 -0.76
CA ASN A 654 -19.69 -30.89 -1.08
C ASN A 654 -19.95 -30.57 -2.57
N TYR A 655 -18.93 -30.11 -3.30
CA TYR A 655 -19.00 -29.76 -4.71
C TYR A 655 -18.89 -31.02 -5.58
N THR A 656 -19.66 -31.08 -6.67
CA THR A 656 -19.63 -32.17 -7.65
C THR A 656 -19.01 -31.65 -8.94
N ALA A 657 -17.76 -32.06 -9.24
CA ALA A 657 -16.98 -31.50 -10.36
C ALA A 657 -17.57 -31.83 -11.73
N THR A 658 -18.38 -32.90 -11.82
CA THR A 658 -19.06 -33.33 -13.04
C THR A 658 -20.40 -32.63 -13.28
N ALA A 659 -20.87 -31.81 -12.34
CA ALA A 659 -22.12 -31.06 -12.45
C ALA A 659 -21.85 -29.58 -12.71
N GLU A 660 -22.84 -28.87 -13.26
CA GLU A 660 -22.73 -27.44 -13.53
C GLU A 660 -22.49 -26.65 -12.22
N ASP A 661 -21.59 -25.68 -12.29
CA ASP A 661 -21.30 -24.77 -11.18
C ASP A 661 -22.49 -23.84 -10.97
N SER A 662 -23.05 -23.81 -9.76
CA SER A 662 -24.31 -23.11 -9.47
C SER A 662 -24.46 -22.74 -8.00
N ALA A 663 -25.51 -21.99 -7.66
CA ALA A 663 -25.83 -21.62 -6.28
C ALA A 663 -26.02 -22.83 -5.33
N THR A 664 -26.30 -24.03 -5.86
CA THR A 664 -26.47 -25.27 -5.08
C THR A 664 -25.30 -26.25 -5.21
N ASN A 665 -24.42 -26.04 -6.20
CA ASN A 665 -23.22 -26.84 -6.45
C ASN A 665 -22.04 -25.91 -6.67
N ASN A 666 -21.46 -25.41 -5.57
CA ASN A 666 -20.30 -24.51 -5.59
C ASN A 666 -19.35 -24.83 -4.44
N PHE A 667 -18.18 -24.22 -4.50
CA PHE A 667 -17.25 -24.09 -3.38
C PHE A 667 -16.88 -22.61 -3.23
N ASN A 668 -16.32 -22.24 -2.08
CA ASN A 668 -15.84 -20.87 -1.87
C ASN A 668 -14.32 -20.82 -2.02
N THR A 669 -13.84 -19.84 -2.76
CA THR A 669 -12.42 -19.47 -2.81
C THR A 669 -12.20 -18.19 -2.01
N SER A 670 -11.09 -18.12 -1.31
CA SER A 670 -10.69 -16.94 -0.54
C SER A 670 -9.23 -16.62 -0.80
N LEU A 671 -8.90 -15.33 -0.78
CA LEU A 671 -7.55 -14.82 -0.92
C LEU A 671 -7.29 -13.82 0.20
N THR A 672 -6.29 -14.07 1.01
CA THR A 672 -5.86 -13.20 2.11
C THR A 672 -4.40 -12.80 1.91
N PHE A 673 -4.10 -11.51 1.94
CA PHE A 673 -2.76 -10.99 2.06
C PHE A 673 -2.60 -10.28 3.41
N THR A 674 -1.50 -10.51 4.11
CA THR A 674 -1.13 -9.74 5.31
C THR A 674 0.35 -9.49 5.27
N GLY A 675 0.76 -8.24 5.29
CA GLY A 675 2.17 -7.89 5.14
C GLY A 675 2.47 -6.43 5.42
N SER A 676 3.68 -6.03 5.09
CA SER A 676 4.14 -4.66 5.16
C SER A 676 4.96 -4.28 3.95
N VAL A 677 4.82 -3.02 3.56
CA VAL A 677 5.68 -2.36 2.58
C VAL A 677 6.54 -1.32 3.26
N THR A 678 7.78 -1.22 2.82
CA THR A 678 8.68 -0.14 3.24
C THR A 678 9.36 0.47 2.02
N ALA A 679 9.72 1.74 2.14
CA ALA A 679 10.58 2.41 1.18
C ALA A 679 11.51 3.37 1.93
N PRO A 680 12.69 3.68 1.37
CA PRO A 680 13.60 4.64 1.97
C PRO A 680 12.90 5.97 2.28
N THR A 681 13.15 6.52 3.47
CA THR A 681 12.60 7.80 3.96
C THR A 681 11.07 7.90 4.08
N ARG A 682 10.34 6.78 3.94
CA ARG A 682 8.87 6.73 4.05
C ARG A 682 8.40 5.92 5.26
N PRO A 683 7.20 6.21 5.80
CA PRO A 683 6.57 5.36 6.80
C PRO A 683 6.42 3.92 6.31
N LYS A 684 6.55 2.96 7.22
CA LYS A 684 6.18 1.55 6.95
C LYS A 684 4.66 1.46 6.91
N LEU A 685 4.10 0.87 5.86
CA LEU A 685 2.69 0.53 5.83
C LEU A 685 2.51 -0.95 6.11
N GLU A 686 1.57 -1.28 6.99
CA GLU A 686 1.06 -2.63 7.14
C GLU A 686 -0.28 -2.74 6.42
N LEU A 687 -0.46 -3.84 5.69
CA LEU A 687 -1.56 -4.05 4.77
C LEU A 687 -2.17 -5.42 5.06
N THR A 688 -3.49 -5.46 5.20
CA THR A 688 -4.26 -6.70 5.24
C THR A 688 -5.32 -6.62 4.17
N LEU A 689 -5.29 -7.51 3.18
CA LEU A 689 -6.33 -7.68 2.17
C LEU A 689 -7.00 -9.04 2.40
N ASN A 690 -8.32 -9.15 2.32
CA ASN A 690 -9.02 -10.43 2.33
C ASN A 690 -10.26 -10.35 1.44
N THR A 691 -10.46 -11.35 0.58
CA THR A 691 -11.61 -11.46 -0.31
C THR A 691 -12.07 -12.90 -0.39
N ALA A 692 -13.36 -13.12 -0.64
CA ALA A 692 -13.94 -14.43 -0.89
C ALA A 692 -15.01 -14.38 -1.97
N MET A 693 -15.06 -15.42 -2.82
CA MET A 693 -16.09 -15.60 -3.85
C MET A 693 -16.52 -17.06 -3.91
N ALA A 694 -17.80 -17.31 -4.16
CA ALA A 694 -18.23 -18.64 -4.57
C ALA A 694 -17.81 -18.90 -6.03
N SER A 695 -17.55 -20.16 -6.38
CA SER A 695 -17.08 -20.55 -7.72
C SER A 695 -17.99 -20.07 -8.87
N HIS A 696 -19.30 -20.09 -8.63
CA HIS A 696 -20.32 -19.67 -9.59
C HIS A 696 -20.54 -18.15 -9.67
N GLU A 697 -19.86 -17.34 -8.86
CA GLU A 697 -20.01 -15.89 -8.86
C GLU A 697 -18.96 -15.22 -9.77
N ASP A 698 -19.38 -14.21 -10.54
CA ASP A 698 -18.47 -13.42 -11.39
C ASP A 698 -17.56 -12.45 -10.60
N GLY A 699 -17.66 -12.43 -9.28
CA GLY A 699 -16.86 -11.56 -8.44
C GLY A 699 -17.13 -11.75 -6.94
N PRO A 700 -16.21 -11.30 -6.08
CA PRO A 700 -16.30 -11.54 -4.64
C PRO A 700 -17.50 -10.87 -3.98
N ALA A 701 -18.14 -11.58 -3.05
CA ALA A 701 -19.24 -11.05 -2.27
C ALA A 701 -18.77 -9.88 -1.38
N THR A 702 -17.55 -9.96 -0.85
CA THR A 702 -16.94 -8.90 -0.04
C THR A 702 -15.44 -8.84 -0.26
N VAL A 703 -14.90 -7.62 -0.37
CA VAL A 703 -13.47 -7.34 -0.41
C VAL A 703 -13.11 -6.51 0.81
N THR A 704 -12.01 -6.91 1.45
CA THR A 704 -11.49 -6.36 2.69
C THR A 704 -10.02 -5.96 2.63
N LEU A 705 -9.66 -4.85 3.27
CA LEU A 705 -8.47 -4.00 3.16
C LEU A 705 -8.39 -3.14 4.42
N SER A 706 -7.43 -3.44 5.26
CA SER A 706 -6.98 -2.52 6.29
C SER A 706 -5.56 -2.10 5.96
N TYR A 707 -5.26 -0.82 6.19
CA TYR A 707 -3.88 -0.39 6.23
C TYR A 707 -3.59 0.45 7.46
N ARG A 708 -2.35 0.34 7.92
CA ARG A 708 -1.82 1.04 9.08
C ARG A 708 -0.49 1.68 8.75
N SER A 709 -0.39 2.99 8.96
CA SER A 709 0.86 3.74 8.78
C SER A 709 1.65 3.75 10.08
N ILE A 710 2.88 3.23 10.06
CA ILE A 710 3.77 3.12 11.21
C ILE A 710 4.88 4.16 11.11
N VAL A 711 4.95 5.06 12.09
CA VAL A 711 5.99 6.07 12.22
C VAL A 711 6.69 5.85 13.55
N ASN A 712 8.01 5.64 13.53
CA ASN A 712 8.81 5.37 14.73
C ASN A 712 8.28 4.21 15.60
N GLY A 713 7.72 3.17 14.96
CA GLY A 713 7.15 2.01 15.64
C GLY A 713 5.75 2.21 16.22
N THR A 714 5.15 3.40 16.10
CA THR A 714 3.79 3.67 16.56
C THR A 714 2.83 3.81 15.37
N PRO A 715 1.64 3.17 15.42
CA PRO A 715 0.56 3.44 14.48
C PRO A 715 0.13 4.90 14.51
N LYS A 716 0.26 5.59 13.37
CA LYS A 716 -0.23 6.97 13.19
C LYS A 716 -1.69 6.99 12.72
N GLN A 717 -2.05 6.07 11.83
CA GLN A 717 -3.38 5.99 11.20
C GLN A 717 -3.75 4.53 11.00
N GLN A 718 -5.03 4.20 11.19
CA GLN A 718 -5.60 2.89 10.88
C GLN A 718 -6.88 3.07 10.08
N VAL A 719 -6.85 2.64 8.82
CA VAL A 719 -7.97 2.78 7.89
C VAL A 719 -8.46 1.39 7.49
N GLY A 720 -9.78 1.23 7.41
CA GLY A 720 -10.45 0.07 6.85
C GLY A 720 -11.50 0.50 5.83
N ALA A 721 -11.66 -0.20 4.71
CA ALA A 721 -12.45 0.28 3.55
C ALA A 721 -13.53 -0.64 2.90
N VAL A 722 -14.47 -1.34 3.55
CA VAL A 722 -15.27 -2.49 2.99
C VAL A 722 -15.89 -2.27 1.62
N ALA A 723 -15.85 -3.24 0.71
CA ALA A 723 -16.77 -3.28 -0.44
C ALA A 723 -17.60 -4.54 -0.41
N THR A 724 -18.92 -4.36 -0.49
CA THR A 724 -19.90 -5.44 -0.46
C THR A 724 -20.68 -5.42 -1.76
N ARG A 725 -20.65 -6.55 -2.48
CA ARG A 725 -21.39 -6.73 -3.71
C ARG A 725 -22.89 -6.74 -3.41
N GLN A 726 -23.62 -5.91 -4.13
CA GLN A 726 -25.07 -5.77 -4.03
C GLN A 726 -25.77 -6.71 -5.04
N ALA A 727 -27.08 -6.90 -4.88
CA ALA A 727 -27.87 -7.76 -5.77
C ALA A 727 -27.81 -7.35 -7.26
N ASN A 728 -27.48 -6.09 -7.57
CA ASN A 728 -27.30 -5.60 -8.94
C ASN A 728 -25.89 -5.87 -9.52
N GLY A 729 -25.06 -6.65 -8.81
CA GLY A 729 -23.69 -7.00 -9.21
C GLY A 729 -22.64 -5.89 -8.97
N LYS A 730 -23.06 -4.70 -8.55
CA LYS A 730 -22.17 -3.56 -8.24
C LYS A 730 -21.81 -3.53 -6.75
N TYR A 731 -20.82 -2.73 -6.35
CA TYR A 731 -20.33 -2.69 -4.98
C TYR A 731 -20.80 -1.45 -4.21
N SER A 732 -21.26 -1.64 -2.97
CA SER A 732 -21.35 -0.57 -1.98
C SER A 732 -20.06 -0.55 -1.17
N THR A 733 -19.49 0.62 -0.92
CA THR A 733 -18.20 0.76 -0.23
C THR A 733 -18.35 1.55 1.08
N LYS A 734 -17.61 1.15 2.11
CA LYS A 734 -17.57 1.78 3.44
C LYS A 734 -16.14 2.02 3.91
N LEU A 735 -15.71 3.27 3.98
CA LEU A 735 -14.47 3.67 4.64
C LEU A 735 -14.68 3.91 6.13
N THR A 736 -13.71 3.52 6.96
CA THR A 736 -13.69 3.68 8.41
C THR A 736 -12.29 4.04 8.90
N GLU A 737 -12.20 4.88 9.92
CA GLU A 737 -10.97 5.23 10.63
C GLU A 737 -11.25 5.15 12.14
N ALA A 738 -10.45 4.36 12.84
CA ALA A 738 -10.77 3.96 14.21
C ALA A 738 -10.41 5.01 15.27
N ALA A 739 -9.34 5.80 15.08
CA ALA A 739 -8.88 6.74 16.10
C ALA A 739 -9.82 7.94 16.28
N SER A 740 -10.47 8.36 15.20
CA SER A 740 -11.34 9.54 15.13
C SER A 740 -12.81 9.16 14.91
N ASN A 741 -13.13 7.86 14.89
CA ASN A 741 -14.47 7.32 14.61
C ASN A 741 -15.10 7.89 13.33
N LEU A 742 -14.31 8.07 12.29
CA LEU A 742 -14.79 8.56 11.00
C LEU A 742 -15.30 7.39 10.15
N SER A 743 -16.39 7.61 9.41
CA SER A 743 -16.92 6.63 8.49
C SER A 743 -17.56 7.29 7.27
N MET A 744 -17.44 6.68 6.11
CA MET A 744 -18.07 7.17 4.88
C MET A 744 -18.60 5.96 4.11
N THR A 745 -19.87 5.99 3.73
CA THR A 745 -20.49 4.89 2.98
C THR A 745 -21.07 5.43 1.68
N TRP A 746 -20.82 4.75 0.57
CA TRP A 746 -21.37 5.11 -0.73
C TRP A 746 -21.83 3.88 -1.49
N GLY A 747 -23.04 3.97 -2.02
CA GLY A 747 -23.63 2.92 -2.83
C GLY A 747 -23.01 2.84 -4.23
N PRO A 748 -23.33 1.80 -4.99
CA PRO A 748 -22.74 1.52 -6.30
C PRO A 748 -22.96 2.58 -7.38
N ASP A 749 -24.00 3.41 -7.21
CA ASP A 749 -24.37 4.48 -8.14
C ASP A 749 -24.37 5.86 -7.45
N ALA A 750 -23.80 5.93 -6.25
CA ALA A 750 -23.74 7.15 -5.48
C ALA A 750 -22.70 8.10 -6.09
N LYS A 751 -23.15 9.28 -6.52
CA LYS A 751 -22.28 10.39 -6.94
C LYS A 751 -21.74 11.19 -5.76
N GLU A 752 -22.35 11.02 -4.59
CA GLU A 752 -22.03 11.72 -3.37
C GLU A 752 -22.02 10.73 -2.18
N ALA A 753 -21.18 10.99 -1.19
CA ALA A 753 -21.12 10.21 0.04
C ALA A 753 -20.96 11.15 1.24
N ASP A 754 -21.72 10.93 2.30
CA ASP A 754 -21.53 11.69 3.54
C ASP A 754 -20.45 11.02 4.40
N LEU A 755 -19.53 11.84 4.90
CA LEU A 755 -18.54 11.49 5.91
C LEU A 755 -19.13 11.79 7.28
N TYR A 756 -19.23 10.77 8.12
CA TYR A 756 -19.77 10.83 9.47
C TYR A 756 -18.68 10.72 10.52
N VAL A 757 -18.86 11.42 11.64
CA VAL A 757 -18.17 11.13 12.92
C VAL A 757 -19.13 10.39 13.85
N ASN A 758 -18.61 9.38 14.55
CA ASN A 758 -19.37 8.49 15.45
C ASN A 758 -20.59 7.81 14.79
N ASN A 759 -20.60 7.71 13.46
CA ASN A 759 -21.73 7.24 12.63
C ASN A 759 -23.03 8.06 12.76
N THR A 760 -23.00 9.26 13.34
CA THR A 760 -24.22 10.04 13.62
C THR A 760 -24.20 11.44 13.01
N GLU A 761 -23.05 12.11 13.02
CA GLU A 761 -22.94 13.51 12.61
C GLU A 761 -22.18 13.62 11.29
N VAL A 762 -22.79 14.25 10.28
CA VAL A 762 -22.12 14.54 8.99
C VAL A 762 -21.11 15.66 9.19
N VAL A 763 -19.85 15.39 8.85
CA VAL A 763 -18.73 16.35 8.95
C VAL A 763 -18.19 16.75 7.58
N GLY A 764 -18.52 16.00 6.52
CA GLY A 764 -18.21 16.36 5.15
C GLY A 764 -18.99 15.55 4.13
N LYS A 765 -18.91 15.95 2.88
CA LYS A 765 -19.55 15.31 1.73
C LYS A 765 -18.52 15.12 0.61
N PHE A 766 -18.32 13.89 0.22
CA PHE A 766 -17.48 13.50 -0.90
C PHE A 766 -18.26 13.55 -2.21
N LYS A 767 -17.68 14.18 -3.24
CA LYS A 767 -18.23 14.31 -4.60
C LYS A 767 -17.10 14.60 -5.59
N ASP A 768 -17.08 13.93 -6.74
CA ASP A 768 -16.13 14.19 -7.84
C ASP A 768 -14.66 14.29 -7.37
N LEU A 769 -14.21 13.31 -6.59
CA LEU A 769 -12.86 13.25 -5.97
C LEU A 769 -12.55 14.38 -4.97
N THR A 770 -13.54 15.17 -4.56
CA THR A 770 -13.41 16.24 -3.58
C THR A 770 -14.23 15.94 -2.33
N LEU A 771 -13.63 16.03 -1.16
CA LEU A 771 -14.35 15.99 0.11
C LEU A 771 -14.52 17.42 0.63
N THR A 772 -15.76 17.90 0.64
CA THR A 772 -16.14 19.22 1.15
C THR A 772 -16.69 19.09 2.56
N PHE A 773 -16.06 19.73 3.53
CA PHE A 773 -16.47 19.70 4.93
C PHE A 773 -17.66 20.62 5.22
N THR A 774 -18.34 20.41 6.35
CA THR A 774 -19.50 21.24 6.75
C THR A 774 -19.14 22.69 7.04
N ASP A 775 -17.85 23.00 7.27
CA ASP A 775 -17.34 24.38 7.42
C ASP A 775 -16.98 25.04 6.07
N GLY A 776 -17.25 24.35 4.94
CA GLY A 776 -16.99 24.84 3.59
C GLY A 776 -15.54 24.69 3.11
N THR A 777 -14.63 24.16 3.95
CA THR A 777 -13.30 23.75 3.50
C THR A 777 -13.38 22.49 2.66
N PHE A 778 -12.37 22.20 1.86
CA PHE A 778 -12.36 20.98 1.05
C PHE A 778 -10.95 20.41 0.89
N ILE A 779 -10.89 19.11 0.58
CA ILE A 779 -9.66 18.44 0.17
C ILE A 779 -9.90 17.65 -1.11
N SER A 780 -8.92 17.72 -2.01
CA SER A 780 -8.88 16.81 -3.16
C SER A 780 -8.33 15.45 -2.72
N LEU A 781 -9.12 14.41 -2.97
CA LEU A 781 -8.78 13.00 -2.82
C LEU A 781 -8.24 12.39 -4.11
N ASP A 782 -7.87 13.20 -5.09
CA ASP A 782 -7.12 12.71 -6.25
C ASP A 782 -5.75 12.22 -5.77
N ILE A 783 -5.65 10.91 -5.59
CA ILE A 783 -4.43 10.19 -5.20
C ILE A 783 -3.56 9.84 -6.41
N GLY A 784 -3.91 10.29 -7.61
CA GLY A 784 -3.12 10.03 -8.82
C GLY A 784 -2.98 8.53 -9.12
N LEU A 785 -3.92 7.70 -8.64
CA LEU A 785 -4.05 6.26 -8.93
C LEU A 785 -5.10 5.98 -10.00
#